data_AF-A0A2A6EG68-F1
#
_entry.id   AF-A0A2A6EG68-F1
#
_cell.length_a   1.000
_cell.length_b   1.000
_cell.length_c   1.000
_cell.angle_alpha   90.00
_cell.angle_beta   90.00
_cell.angle_gamma   90.00
#
_symmetry.space_group_name_H-M   'P 1'
#
loop_
_entity.id
_entity.type
_entity.pdbx_description
1 polymer ?
#
loop_
_entity_poly.entity_id
_entity_poly.type
_entity_poly.pdbx_seq_one_letter_code
_entity_poly.pdbx_strand_id
1 'polypeptide(L)'
;MSKLKSILANLCRLLLAATFIFSGFVKAIDPLGSQYKIGDYFAALGMAGKIPEWVQLILSISLSGLEFTLGVLLLLAIRRRLVSKLSFVLMLGMTVITLWLTISNPIQDCGCFGDAIHLTNSQTFAKNLVLLAAVVVVMRWPLYQVRFISKTNQWIATYFTMAFIIVVSLLSLYHLPLFDFRPYHIGQNIQKAMQIPKGAKPTKYKTTFICTKDGVQKEFDENNYPYNDTAWVFVDTKQEIVEKGYEPIIHDFSITNEQTGEDLTEQILSKDGYTFLLIAPFLEVAQDRNFGDIEGIYEYAKENGYAFYGLTSSTEKGIKHWRDITGAEYPFYTTDGTTLKTVIRSNPGLLLLYKGTIINKWNHNDIPKVEELNAPLSLLTIGHEPESSTWKKILTIVLCYLLPLVLLIIADRFWAWTKWVKKREQWIKEKEQWLVKNEQKRKLYQLLKRKRNMRKKIVAGNWKMNETLQEGVALATEINNALKADKPNCDVVICTPFIHLASVANVLDKDLVKLGAEDCANKEKGAYTGEVSAAMVKSTGAEYVILGHSERRQYYGETAEILKEKVELALANGLKVIFCCGETLEEREANKQNEVVKAELEGSVFHLGAEAWKNIILAYEPIWAIGTGKTATSDQAEEMLAYIRSIVAEKYGKEAAEDTSILYGGSCKASNAPELFSKPNIDGGLIGGASLKAADFKGIIDAWKK
;
A
#
# COMPACT_ATOMS: atom_id res chain seq x y z
N MET A 1 -14.29 3.36 -1.53
CA MET A 1 -13.40 4.35 -2.19
C MET A 1 -11.94 4.38 -1.68
N SER A 2 -11.65 4.39 -0.38
CA SER A 2 -10.26 4.48 0.16
C SER A 2 -9.34 3.30 -0.25
N LYS A 3 -9.83 2.05 -0.14
CA LYS A 3 -9.07 0.85 -0.53
C LYS A 3 -8.72 0.82 -2.02
N LEU A 4 -9.67 1.16 -2.90
CA LEU A 4 -9.44 1.18 -4.35
C LEU A 4 -8.35 2.19 -4.76
N LYS A 5 -8.37 3.40 -4.18
CA LYS A 5 -7.32 4.41 -4.39
C LYS A 5 -5.94 3.91 -3.94
N SER A 6 -5.90 3.19 -2.82
CA SER A 6 -4.66 2.56 -2.31
C SER A 6 -4.13 1.49 -3.27
N ILE A 7 -4.98 0.57 -3.71
CA ILE A 7 -4.60 -0.50 -4.64
C ILE A 7 -4.07 0.11 -5.94
N LEU A 8 -4.81 1.04 -6.54
CA LEU A 8 -4.43 1.65 -7.81
C LEU A 8 -3.12 2.44 -7.69
N ALA A 9 -2.95 3.24 -6.63
CA ALA A 9 -1.71 3.99 -6.42
C ALA A 9 -0.49 3.08 -6.23
N ASN A 10 -0.64 1.92 -5.57
CA ASN A 10 0.47 0.99 -5.38
C ASN A 10 0.77 0.15 -6.64
N LEU A 11 -0.25 -0.20 -7.45
CA LEU A 11 -0.05 -0.84 -8.75
C LEU A 11 0.69 0.07 -9.73
N CYS A 12 0.22 1.32 -9.89
CA CYS A 12 0.89 2.31 -10.73
C CYS A 12 2.31 2.59 -10.24
N ARG A 13 2.52 2.67 -8.91
CA ARG A 13 3.86 2.81 -8.32
C ARG A 13 4.78 1.64 -8.67
N LEU A 14 4.30 0.40 -8.59
CA LEU A 14 5.11 -0.78 -8.90
C LEU A 14 5.50 -0.82 -10.38
N LEU A 15 4.55 -0.52 -11.28
CA LEU A 15 4.82 -0.40 -12.71
C LEU A 15 5.94 0.62 -12.98
N LEU A 16 5.78 1.85 -12.45
CA LEU A 16 6.76 2.91 -12.63
C LEU A 16 8.12 2.57 -12.03
N ALA A 17 8.13 2.03 -10.81
CA ALA A 17 9.36 1.65 -10.13
C ALA A 17 10.12 0.58 -10.93
N ALA A 18 9.44 -0.47 -11.37
CA ALA A 18 10.06 -1.54 -12.15
C ALA A 18 10.63 -0.99 -13.47
N THR A 19 9.87 -0.16 -14.20
CA THR A 19 10.34 0.43 -15.44
C THR A 19 11.54 1.35 -15.24
N PHE A 20 11.52 2.22 -14.24
CA PHE A 20 12.60 3.18 -13.99
C PHE A 20 13.87 2.51 -13.45
N ILE A 21 13.72 1.52 -12.56
CA ILE A 21 14.86 0.74 -12.07
C ILE A 21 15.53 0.00 -13.23
N PHE A 22 14.75 -0.69 -14.05
CA PHE A 22 15.30 -1.43 -15.19
C PHE A 22 15.94 -0.49 -16.22
N SER A 23 15.23 0.56 -16.63
CA SER A 23 15.71 1.55 -17.60
C SER A 23 16.99 2.25 -17.12
N GLY A 24 16.99 2.78 -15.88
CA GLY A 24 18.15 3.45 -15.32
C GLY A 24 19.34 2.50 -15.11
N PHE A 25 19.10 1.25 -14.70
CA PHE A 25 20.17 0.27 -14.52
C PHE A 25 20.84 -0.12 -15.84
N VAL A 26 20.05 -0.39 -16.90
CA VAL A 26 20.61 -0.75 -18.20
C VAL A 26 21.45 0.40 -18.78
N LYS A 27 20.99 1.64 -18.66
CA LYS A 27 21.78 2.81 -19.07
C LYS A 27 23.03 3.01 -18.20
N ALA A 28 22.95 2.68 -16.91
CA ALA A 28 24.07 2.84 -15.99
C ALA A 28 25.19 1.83 -16.22
N ILE A 29 24.90 0.61 -16.67
CA ILE A 29 25.93 -0.39 -17.01
C ILE A 29 26.55 -0.16 -18.40
N ASP A 30 25.91 0.62 -19.26
CA ASP A 30 26.47 1.07 -20.55
C ASP A 30 26.33 2.60 -20.73
N PRO A 31 27.11 3.39 -19.96
CA PRO A 31 27.03 4.84 -20.03
C PRO A 31 27.52 5.40 -21.37
N LEU A 32 28.43 4.72 -22.07
CA LEU A 32 28.89 5.11 -23.41
C LEU A 32 27.80 4.91 -24.47
N GLY A 33 27.06 3.79 -24.43
CA GLY A 33 25.92 3.58 -25.32
C GLY A 33 24.87 4.70 -25.18
N SER A 34 24.57 5.07 -23.93
CA SER A 34 23.65 6.18 -23.64
C SER A 34 24.23 7.55 -24.06
N GLN A 35 25.54 7.76 -23.95
CA GLN A 35 26.22 8.96 -24.46
C GLN A 35 26.07 9.06 -25.99
N TYR A 36 26.31 7.98 -26.72
CA TYR A 36 26.18 7.98 -28.19
C TYR A 36 24.76 8.33 -28.63
N LYS A 37 23.75 7.76 -27.97
CA LYS A 37 22.35 8.11 -28.23
C LYS A 37 22.07 9.59 -27.96
N ILE A 38 22.59 10.17 -26.87
CA ILE A 38 22.50 11.61 -26.60
C ILE A 38 23.16 12.43 -27.72
N GLY A 39 24.30 11.97 -28.23
CA GLY A 39 24.96 12.54 -29.41
C GLY A 39 24.04 12.56 -30.63
N ASP A 40 23.33 11.46 -30.92
CA ASP A 40 22.37 11.37 -32.02
C ASP A 40 21.24 12.40 -31.87
N TYR A 41 20.72 12.62 -30.66
CA TYR A 41 19.74 13.68 -30.39
C TYR A 41 20.30 15.07 -30.67
N PHE A 42 21.54 15.37 -30.25
CA PHE A 42 22.15 16.65 -30.54
C PHE A 42 22.43 16.84 -32.03
N ALA A 43 22.81 15.77 -32.74
CA ALA A 43 22.96 15.80 -34.19
C ALA A 43 21.64 16.11 -34.89
N ALA A 44 20.56 15.42 -34.52
CA ALA A 44 19.21 15.64 -35.06
C ALA A 44 18.68 17.06 -34.81
N LEU A 45 19.15 17.73 -33.75
CA LEU A 45 18.79 19.12 -33.42
C LEU A 45 19.74 20.16 -34.05
N GLY A 46 20.68 19.78 -34.93
CA GLY A 46 21.64 20.70 -35.55
C GLY A 46 22.70 21.24 -34.58
N MET A 47 22.95 20.51 -33.48
CA MET A 47 23.94 20.81 -32.45
C MET A 47 25.12 19.84 -32.46
N ALA A 48 25.30 19.06 -33.54
CA ALA A 48 26.45 18.19 -33.73
C ALA A 48 27.78 18.93 -33.48
N GLY A 49 28.65 18.35 -32.66
CA GLY A 49 29.97 18.91 -32.34
C GLY A 49 29.98 20.17 -31.47
N LYS A 50 28.84 20.81 -31.18
CA LYS A 50 28.77 22.00 -30.31
C LYS A 50 28.90 21.68 -28.83
N ILE A 51 28.47 20.47 -28.44
CA ILE A 51 28.48 20.02 -27.05
C ILE A 51 29.61 18.98 -26.89
N PRO A 52 30.61 19.23 -26.01
CA PRO A 52 31.72 18.31 -25.80
C PRO A 52 31.27 16.92 -25.33
N GLU A 53 31.98 15.87 -25.75
CA GLU A 53 31.66 14.47 -25.42
C GLU A 53 31.61 14.20 -23.91
N TRP A 54 32.51 14.81 -23.13
CA TRP A 54 32.52 14.67 -21.67
C TRP A 54 31.24 15.22 -21.02
N VAL A 55 30.63 16.26 -21.60
CA VAL A 55 29.32 16.78 -21.15
C VAL A 55 28.22 15.78 -21.46
N GLN A 56 28.23 15.18 -22.65
CA GLN A 56 27.28 14.15 -23.05
C GLN A 56 27.37 12.92 -22.13
N LEU A 57 28.58 12.54 -21.73
CA LEU A 57 28.82 11.45 -20.78
C LEU A 57 28.28 11.77 -19.38
N ILE A 58 28.50 12.99 -18.88
CA ILE A 58 27.92 13.44 -17.60
C ILE A 58 26.39 13.40 -17.66
N LEU A 59 25.79 13.84 -18.76
CA LEU A 59 24.33 13.77 -18.96
C LEU A 59 23.83 12.33 -18.98
N SER A 60 24.55 11.42 -19.64
CA SER A 60 24.27 9.99 -19.66
C SER A 60 24.22 9.39 -18.24
N ILE A 61 25.29 9.59 -17.46
CA ILE A 61 25.39 9.10 -16.08
C ILE A 61 24.34 9.76 -15.17
N SER A 62 24.10 11.07 -15.36
CA SER A 62 23.12 11.81 -14.56
C SER A 62 21.69 11.35 -14.83
N LEU A 63 21.34 11.11 -16.10
CA LEU A 63 20.01 10.64 -16.50
C LEU A 63 19.75 9.22 -16.00
N SER A 64 20.70 8.30 -16.20
CA SER A 64 20.60 6.92 -15.71
C SER A 64 20.51 6.86 -14.19
N GLY A 65 21.35 7.64 -13.49
CA GLY A 65 21.33 7.78 -12.05
C GLY A 65 20.02 8.36 -11.51
N LEU A 66 19.46 9.38 -12.19
CA LEU A 66 18.19 9.97 -11.82
C LEU A 66 17.02 9.00 -12.02
N GLU A 67 16.95 8.31 -13.16
CA GLU A 67 15.93 7.29 -13.45
C GLU A 67 15.97 6.16 -12.42
N PHE A 68 17.13 5.54 -12.21
CA PHE A 68 17.30 4.44 -11.27
C PHE A 68 16.94 4.87 -9.85
N THR A 69 17.45 6.02 -9.41
CA THR A 69 17.17 6.56 -8.08
C THR A 69 15.68 6.83 -7.91
N LEU A 70 15.02 7.52 -8.84
CA LEU A 70 13.58 7.76 -8.77
C LEU A 70 12.79 6.45 -8.73
N GLY A 71 13.19 5.43 -9.49
CA GLY A 71 12.57 4.11 -9.48
C GLY A 71 12.63 3.44 -8.11
N VAL A 72 13.79 3.43 -7.46
CA VAL A 72 13.95 2.87 -6.10
C VAL A 72 13.21 3.70 -5.06
N LEU A 73 13.25 5.03 -5.15
CA LEU A 73 12.53 5.91 -4.22
C LEU A 73 11.00 5.73 -4.35
N LEU A 74 10.49 5.50 -5.56
CA LEU A 74 9.10 5.11 -5.81
C LEU A 74 8.80 3.76 -5.18
N LEU A 75 9.63 2.74 -5.42
CA LEU A 75 9.46 1.39 -4.86
C LEU A 75 9.31 1.43 -3.33
N LEU A 76 10.22 2.15 -2.66
CA LEU A 76 10.27 2.27 -1.20
C LEU A 76 9.28 3.31 -0.63
N ALA A 77 8.59 4.05 -1.51
CA ALA A 77 7.73 5.19 -1.21
C ALA A 77 8.41 6.23 -0.28
N ILE A 78 9.64 6.59 -0.63
CA ILE A 78 10.45 7.64 -0.01
C ILE A 78 10.02 9.01 -0.56
N ARG A 79 9.99 10.04 0.29
CA ARG A 79 9.64 11.44 -0.10
C ARG A 79 8.47 11.56 -1.10
N ARG A 80 7.43 10.74 -0.90
CA ARG A 80 6.32 10.45 -1.85
C ARG A 80 5.82 11.65 -2.67
N ARG A 81 5.57 12.80 -2.03
CA ARG A 81 5.09 14.01 -2.74
C ARG A 81 6.11 14.58 -3.72
N LEU A 82 7.38 14.65 -3.31
CA LEU A 82 8.46 15.17 -4.15
C LEU A 82 8.77 14.21 -5.28
N VAL A 83 8.96 12.92 -4.95
CA VAL A 83 9.33 11.89 -5.93
C VAL A 83 8.25 11.77 -7.01
N SER A 84 6.96 11.74 -6.65
CA SER A 84 5.89 11.68 -7.66
C SER A 84 5.84 12.91 -8.57
N LYS A 85 6.22 14.10 -8.09
CA LYS A 85 6.34 15.31 -8.93
C LYS A 85 7.55 15.23 -9.86
N LEU A 86 8.71 14.80 -9.35
CA LEU A 86 9.92 14.65 -10.15
C LEU A 86 9.73 13.57 -11.24
N SER A 87 9.13 12.44 -10.89
CA SER A 87 8.76 11.41 -11.87
C SER A 87 7.77 11.92 -12.92
N PHE A 88 6.88 12.85 -12.55
CA PHE A 88 5.95 13.46 -13.51
C PHE A 88 6.67 14.35 -14.50
N VAL A 89 7.58 15.21 -14.01
CA VAL A 89 8.40 16.09 -14.85
C VAL A 89 9.26 15.25 -15.81
N LEU A 90 9.92 14.20 -15.30
CA LEU A 90 10.71 13.29 -16.13
C LEU A 90 9.84 12.64 -17.21
N MET A 91 8.69 12.06 -16.83
CA MET A 91 7.81 11.41 -17.81
C MET A 91 7.22 12.38 -18.81
N LEU A 92 6.90 13.61 -18.41
CA LEU A 92 6.41 14.64 -19.32
C LEU A 92 7.48 14.96 -20.37
N GLY A 93 8.72 15.20 -19.95
CA GLY A 93 9.85 15.43 -20.86
C GLY A 93 10.08 14.25 -21.81
N MET A 94 10.16 13.03 -21.28
CA MET A 94 10.34 11.82 -22.10
C MET A 94 9.17 11.60 -23.07
N THR A 95 7.94 11.91 -22.68
CA THR A 95 6.76 11.77 -23.55
C THR A 95 6.83 12.77 -24.71
N VAL A 96 7.21 14.02 -24.45
CA VAL A 96 7.39 15.05 -25.49
C VAL A 96 8.50 14.64 -26.47
N ILE A 97 9.64 14.16 -25.98
CA ILE A 97 10.73 13.66 -26.84
C ILE A 97 10.23 12.49 -27.71
N THR A 98 9.54 11.51 -27.12
CA THR A 98 9.04 10.37 -27.89
C THR A 98 7.93 10.72 -28.88
N LEU A 99 7.13 11.75 -28.60
CA LEU A 99 6.16 12.28 -29.56
C LEU A 99 6.88 12.88 -30.76
N TRP A 100 7.90 13.71 -30.52
CA TRP A 100 8.73 14.29 -31.58
C TRP A 100 9.42 13.21 -32.42
N LEU A 101 9.97 12.17 -31.79
CA LEU A 101 10.56 11.03 -32.50
C LEU A 101 9.53 10.27 -33.36
N THR A 102 8.31 10.09 -32.85
CA THR A 102 7.25 9.38 -33.59
C THR A 102 6.79 10.17 -34.82
N ILE A 103 6.79 11.50 -34.74
CA ILE A 103 6.35 12.38 -35.84
C ILE A 103 7.46 12.59 -36.86
N SER A 104 8.67 12.89 -36.40
CA SER A 104 9.77 13.37 -37.27
C SER A 104 10.73 12.24 -37.68
N ASN A 105 10.65 11.08 -37.01
CA ASN A 105 11.53 9.92 -37.16
C ASN A 105 13.02 10.24 -37.41
N PRO A 106 13.64 11.13 -36.61
CA PRO A 106 15.00 11.60 -36.89
C PRO A 106 16.06 10.58 -36.48
N ILE A 107 15.71 9.61 -35.63
CA ILE A 107 16.60 8.58 -35.06
C ILE A 107 15.81 7.27 -34.98
N GLN A 108 16.47 6.13 -35.15
CA GLN A 108 15.80 4.81 -35.22
C GLN A 108 15.14 4.36 -33.91
N ASP A 109 15.72 4.70 -32.76
CA ASP A 109 15.17 4.37 -31.45
C ASP A 109 15.41 5.48 -30.42
N CYS A 110 14.61 5.45 -29.35
CA CYS A 110 14.71 6.43 -28.28
C CYS A 110 15.87 6.16 -27.29
N GLY A 111 16.49 4.98 -27.31
CA GLY A 111 17.48 4.56 -26.31
C GLY A 111 16.93 4.31 -24.89
N CYS A 112 15.60 4.22 -24.70
CA CYS A 112 14.98 4.10 -23.38
C CYS A 112 15.51 2.94 -22.52
N PHE A 113 15.82 1.80 -23.12
CA PHE A 113 16.27 0.59 -22.43
C PHE A 113 17.66 0.15 -22.89
N GLY A 114 18.46 1.07 -23.45
CA GLY A 114 19.72 0.73 -24.12
C GLY A 114 19.52 -0.40 -25.14
N ASP A 115 20.50 -1.29 -25.22
CA ASP A 115 20.48 -2.45 -26.12
C ASP A 115 19.73 -3.67 -25.53
N ALA A 116 19.19 -3.58 -24.31
CA ALA A 116 18.48 -4.70 -23.69
C ALA A 116 17.10 -4.94 -24.31
N ILE A 117 16.41 -3.87 -24.74
CA ILE A 117 15.09 -3.94 -25.38
C ILE A 117 14.98 -2.88 -26.47
N HIS A 118 14.95 -3.32 -27.73
CA HIS A 118 14.67 -2.44 -28.87
C HIS A 118 13.17 -2.24 -29.03
N LEU A 119 12.73 -0.98 -28.99
CA LEU A 119 11.34 -0.58 -29.22
C LEU A 119 11.31 0.43 -30.37
N THR A 120 10.33 0.28 -31.25
CA THR A 120 10.06 1.31 -32.28
C THR A 120 9.66 2.64 -31.64
N ASN A 121 9.80 3.75 -32.38
CA ASN A 121 9.43 5.08 -31.90
C ASN A 121 7.96 5.13 -31.42
N SER A 122 7.03 4.57 -32.19
CA SER A 122 5.60 4.48 -31.84
C SER A 122 5.33 3.64 -30.59
N GLN A 123 5.99 2.48 -30.45
CA GLN A 123 5.86 1.64 -29.24
C GLN A 123 6.40 2.36 -27.99
N THR A 124 7.51 3.10 -28.14
CA THR A 124 8.10 3.86 -27.05
C THR A 124 7.17 5.00 -26.62
N PHE A 125 6.55 5.71 -27.57
CA PHE A 125 5.56 6.74 -27.27
C PHE A 125 4.32 6.16 -26.56
N ALA A 126 3.77 5.05 -27.04
CA ALA A 126 2.63 4.38 -26.41
C ALA A 126 2.95 3.95 -24.96
N LYS A 127 4.12 3.37 -24.73
CA LYS A 127 4.63 3.05 -23.39
C LYS A 127 4.68 4.30 -22.51
N ASN A 128 5.27 5.39 -23.01
CA ASN A 128 5.39 6.63 -22.24
C ASN A 128 4.02 7.25 -21.90
N LEU A 129 3.01 7.11 -22.74
CA LEU A 129 1.64 7.53 -22.44
C LEU A 129 1.03 6.75 -21.26
N VAL A 130 1.21 5.42 -21.24
CA VAL A 130 0.76 4.57 -20.13
C VAL A 130 1.50 4.93 -18.84
N LEU A 131 2.82 5.12 -18.91
CA LEU A 131 3.62 5.53 -17.75
C LEU A 131 3.24 6.93 -17.25
N LEU A 132 2.97 7.88 -18.16
CA LEU A 132 2.50 9.22 -17.81
C LEU A 132 1.17 9.16 -17.06
N ALA A 133 0.22 8.37 -17.54
CA ALA A 133 -1.05 8.13 -16.84
C ALA A 133 -0.84 7.51 -15.45
N ALA A 134 0.04 6.51 -15.32
CA ALA A 134 0.40 5.92 -14.04
C ALA A 134 1.04 6.94 -13.09
N VAL A 135 1.91 7.84 -13.57
CA VAL A 135 2.51 8.89 -12.73
C VAL A 135 1.44 9.87 -12.25
N VAL A 136 0.49 10.26 -13.09
CA VAL A 136 -0.61 11.15 -12.70
C VAL A 136 -1.40 10.58 -11.51
N VAL A 137 -1.70 9.27 -11.53
CA VAL A 137 -2.37 8.59 -10.40
C VAL A 137 -1.52 8.69 -9.13
N VAL A 138 -0.24 8.36 -9.21
CA VAL A 138 0.69 8.35 -8.08
C VAL A 138 0.91 9.78 -7.53
N MET A 139 0.94 10.79 -8.40
CA MET A 139 1.04 12.22 -8.06
C MET A 139 -0.26 12.77 -7.45
N ARG A 140 -1.43 12.28 -7.88
CA ARG A 140 -2.74 12.67 -7.35
C ARG A 140 -2.99 12.10 -5.96
N TRP A 141 -2.47 10.91 -5.67
CA TRP A 141 -2.64 10.18 -4.41
C TRP A 141 -1.32 9.75 -3.74
N PRO A 142 -0.38 10.68 -3.48
CA PRO A 142 0.97 10.33 -3.04
C PRO A 142 1.00 9.78 -1.61
N LEU A 143 -0.05 10.01 -0.80
CA LEU A 143 -0.11 9.52 0.57
C LEU A 143 -0.63 8.08 0.69
N TYR A 144 -1.22 7.53 -0.37
CA TYR A 144 -1.77 6.17 -0.42
C TYR A 144 -0.72 5.09 -0.73
N GLN A 145 0.51 5.49 -1.08
CA GLN A 145 1.62 4.55 -1.29
C GLN A 145 2.11 3.99 0.06
N VAL A 146 2.31 2.67 0.12
CA VAL A 146 2.81 1.98 1.32
C VAL A 146 4.30 2.28 1.52
N ARG A 147 4.64 2.83 2.68
CA ARG A 147 6.01 3.21 3.04
C ARG A 147 6.76 2.06 3.68
N PHE A 148 7.95 1.76 3.16
CA PHE A 148 8.83 0.71 3.69
C PHE A 148 9.88 1.25 4.68
N ILE A 149 10.36 2.49 4.52
CA ILE A 149 11.41 3.10 5.36
C ILE A 149 10.88 4.33 6.12
N SER A 150 11.26 4.47 7.40
CA SER A 150 10.87 5.59 8.27
C SER A 150 11.38 6.93 7.73
N LYS A 151 10.73 8.05 8.08
CA LYS A 151 11.12 9.38 7.58
C LYS A 151 12.58 9.74 7.91
N THR A 152 13.07 9.32 9.08
CA THR A 152 14.40 9.66 9.57
C THR A 152 15.50 8.97 8.78
N ASN A 153 15.26 7.75 8.28
CA ASN A 153 16.28 6.95 7.60
C ASN A 153 16.15 6.95 6.07
N GLN A 154 15.23 7.76 5.51
CA GLN A 154 15.07 7.87 4.05
C GLN A 154 16.32 8.38 3.34
N TRP A 155 17.11 9.24 3.99
CA TRP A 155 18.33 9.79 3.40
C TRP A 155 19.36 8.69 3.14
N ILE A 156 19.52 7.72 4.05
CA ILE A 156 20.47 6.61 3.91
C ILE A 156 20.18 5.82 2.62
N ALA A 157 18.93 5.36 2.46
CA ALA A 157 18.52 4.64 1.26
C ALA A 157 18.66 5.46 -0.02
N THR A 158 18.42 6.78 0.06
CA THR A 158 18.55 7.70 -1.10
C THR A 158 20.00 7.82 -1.55
N TYR A 159 20.90 8.20 -0.64
CA TYR A 159 22.31 8.40 -0.97
C TYR A 159 23.02 7.09 -1.27
N PHE A 160 22.68 6.00 -0.59
CA PHE A 160 23.20 4.67 -0.91
C PHE A 160 22.84 4.26 -2.34
N THR A 161 21.58 4.48 -2.76
CA THR A 161 21.14 4.21 -4.13
C THR A 161 21.85 5.07 -5.17
N MET A 162 22.00 6.37 -4.89
CA MET A 162 22.73 7.29 -5.77
C MET A 162 24.22 6.90 -5.89
N ALA A 163 24.87 6.59 -4.77
CA ALA A 163 26.26 6.17 -4.77
C ALA A 163 26.44 4.84 -5.52
N PHE A 164 25.57 3.86 -5.27
CA PHE A 164 25.60 2.57 -5.95
C PHE A 164 25.54 2.71 -7.47
N ILE A 165 24.56 3.47 -7.99
CA ILE A 165 24.39 3.58 -9.44
C ILE A 165 25.54 4.35 -10.11
N ILE A 166 26.09 5.38 -9.44
CA ILE A 166 27.27 6.09 -9.92
C ILE A 166 28.48 5.16 -9.95
N VAL A 167 28.71 4.39 -8.88
CA VAL A 167 29.82 3.41 -8.82
C VAL A 167 29.68 2.37 -9.93
N VAL A 168 28.48 1.85 -10.17
CA VAL A 168 28.22 0.92 -11.28
C VAL A 168 28.57 1.53 -12.62
N SER A 169 28.20 2.80 -12.87
CA SER A 169 28.56 3.50 -14.11
C SER A 169 30.06 3.75 -14.24
N LEU A 170 30.74 4.17 -13.17
CA LEU A 170 32.18 4.38 -13.19
C LEU A 170 32.95 3.07 -13.39
N LEU A 171 32.52 1.98 -12.73
CA LEU A 171 33.09 0.65 -12.93
C LEU A 171 32.85 0.16 -14.36
N SER A 172 31.72 0.48 -14.98
CA SER A 172 31.44 0.10 -16.38
C SER A 172 32.12 0.98 -17.42
N LEU A 173 32.73 2.10 -17.01
CA LEU A 173 33.65 2.89 -17.84
C LEU A 173 35.08 2.40 -17.70
N TYR A 174 35.47 2.03 -16.47
CA TYR A 174 36.82 1.55 -16.18
C TYR A 174 37.03 0.09 -16.64
N HIS A 175 36.00 -0.74 -16.51
CA HIS A 175 35.96 -2.13 -16.97
C HIS A 175 34.87 -2.29 -18.04
N LEU A 176 34.73 -3.50 -18.60
CA LEU A 176 33.59 -3.81 -19.46
C LEU A 176 32.27 -3.85 -18.66
N PRO A 177 31.13 -3.58 -19.33
CA PRO A 177 29.81 -3.70 -18.71
C PRO A 177 29.59 -5.05 -18.01
N LEU A 178 29.00 -5.00 -16.80
CA LEU A 178 28.67 -6.22 -16.04
C LEU A 178 27.82 -7.18 -16.87
N PHE A 179 26.79 -6.67 -17.55
CA PHE A 179 26.00 -7.41 -18.52
C PHE A 179 26.20 -6.80 -19.90
N ASP A 180 26.55 -7.63 -20.87
CA ASP A 180 26.69 -7.21 -22.26
C ASP A 180 25.40 -7.56 -23.01
N PHE A 181 24.55 -6.57 -23.24
CA PHE A 181 23.30 -6.74 -23.99
C PHE A 181 23.47 -6.52 -25.50
N ARG A 182 24.69 -6.23 -25.96
CA ARG A 182 24.96 -5.93 -27.36
C ARG A 182 25.04 -7.21 -28.20
N PRO A 183 24.90 -7.11 -29.52
CA PRO A 183 25.05 -8.23 -30.45
C PRO A 183 26.37 -9.01 -30.34
N TYR A 184 27.43 -8.42 -29.78
CA TYR A 184 28.78 -8.99 -29.71
C TYR A 184 29.14 -9.51 -28.30
N HIS A 185 28.17 -10.06 -27.56
CA HIS A 185 28.46 -10.62 -26.23
C HIS A 185 29.33 -11.90 -26.33
N ILE A 186 29.99 -12.24 -25.22
CA ILE A 186 30.75 -13.49 -25.09
C ILE A 186 29.80 -14.68 -25.34
N GLY A 187 30.27 -15.69 -26.08
CA GLY A 187 29.50 -16.84 -26.56
C GLY A 187 28.84 -16.64 -27.93
N GLN A 188 28.77 -15.40 -28.45
CA GLN A 188 28.20 -15.15 -29.77
C GLN A 188 29.18 -15.49 -30.90
N ASN A 189 28.68 -16.20 -31.91
CA ASN A 189 29.41 -16.40 -33.17
C ASN A 189 29.06 -15.31 -34.18
N ILE A 190 30.04 -14.51 -34.57
CA ILE A 190 29.84 -13.32 -35.42
C ILE A 190 29.31 -13.73 -36.79
N GLN A 191 29.96 -14.71 -37.44
CA GLN A 191 29.57 -15.16 -38.78
C GLN A 191 28.16 -15.74 -38.80
N LYS A 192 27.78 -16.56 -37.81
CA LYS A 192 26.42 -17.10 -37.71
C LYS A 192 25.38 -16.01 -37.42
N ALA A 193 25.74 -14.98 -36.66
CA ALA A 193 24.84 -13.86 -36.35
C ALA A 193 24.53 -12.99 -37.57
N MET A 194 25.43 -12.97 -38.57
CA MET A 194 25.28 -12.26 -39.83
C MET A 194 24.37 -12.98 -40.84
N GLN A 195 24.12 -14.28 -40.63
CA GLN A 195 23.32 -15.07 -41.55
C GLN A 195 21.81 -14.91 -41.27
N ILE A 196 21.03 -14.80 -42.34
CA ILE A 196 19.57 -14.85 -42.27
C ILE A 196 19.15 -16.33 -42.13
N PRO A 197 18.39 -16.71 -41.09
CA PRO A 197 17.91 -18.07 -40.92
C PRO A 197 17.05 -18.54 -42.11
N LYS A 198 17.21 -19.80 -42.51
CA LYS A 198 16.39 -20.40 -43.59
C LYS A 198 14.91 -20.35 -43.23
N GLY A 199 14.09 -19.70 -44.06
CA GLY A 199 12.64 -19.54 -43.86
C GLY A 199 12.22 -18.21 -43.22
N ALA A 200 13.17 -17.32 -42.93
CA ALA A 200 12.84 -15.98 -42.43
C ALA A 200 12.19 -15.13 -43.53
N LYS A 201 11.16 -14.34 -43.16
CA LYS A 201 10.43 -13.50 -44.11
C LYS A 201 11.33 -12.36 -44.63
N PRO A 202 11.40 -12.12 -45.95
CA PRO A 202 12.11 -10.97 -46.49
C PRO A 202 11.35 -9.68 -46.19
N THR A 203 12.07 -8.57 -46.09
CA THR A 203 11.48 -7.24 -46.00
C THR A 203 10.76 -6.92 -47.30
N LYS A 204 9.46 -6.58 -47.21
CA LYS A 204 8.68 -6.15 -48.37
C LYS A 204 8.71 -4.64 -48.48
N TYR A 205 9.14 -4.16 -49.64
CA TYR A 205 9.13 -2.74 -49.98
C TYR A 205 7.94 -2.45 -50.90
N LYS A 206 7.30 -1.29 -50.70
CA LYS A 206 6.41 -0.67 -51.65
C LYS A 206 7.20 0.43 -52.34
N THR A 207 7.49 0.23 -53.61
CA THR A 207 8.13 1.23 -54.45
C THR A 207 7.06 2.17 -55.01
N THR A 208 7.18 3.46 -54.71
CA THR A 208 6.32 4.51 -55.25
C THR A 208 7.17 5.44 -56.11
N PHE A 209 6.83 5.55 -57.38
CA PHE A 209 7.48 6.41 -58.36
C PHE A 209 6.78 7.75 -58.42
N ILE A 210 7.53 8.84 -58.30
CA ILE A 210 7.02 10.20 -58.44
C ILE A 210 7.31 10.63 -59.88
N CYS A 211 6.26 10.87 -60.67
CA CYS A 211 6.38 11.33 -62.04
C CYS A 211 5.73 12.71 -62.21
N THR A 212 6.28 13.52 -63.12
CA THR A 212 5.73 14.83 -63.49
C THR A 212 5.20 14.80 -64.93
N LYS A 213 4.03 15.39 -65.14
CA LYS A 213 3.46 15.68 -66.46
C LYS A 213 2.84 17.08 -66.42
N ASP A 214 3.21 17.94 -67.37
CA ASP A 214 2.70 19.31 -67.49
C ASP A 214 2.82 20.16 -66.20
N GLY A 215 3.90 19.98 -65.43
CA GLY A 215 4.15 20.70 -64.17
C GLY A 215 3.40 20.15 -62.95
N VAL A 216 2.60 19.09 -63.09
CA VAL A 216 1.90 18.41 -62.00
C VAL A 216 2.63 17.13 -61.63
N GLN A 217 3.02 17.01 -60.35
CA GLN A 217 3.62 15.79 -59.78
C GLN A 217 2.54 14.82 -59.30
N LYS A 218 2.72 13.54 -59.60
CA LYS A 218 1.84 12.46 -59.15
C LYS A 218 2.63 11.22 -58.76
N GLU A 219 2.18 10.55 -57.70
CA GLU A 219 2.75 9.32 -57.19
C GLU A 219 2.09 8.10 -57.83
N PHE A 220 2.91 7.13 -58.24
CA PHE A 220 2.51 5.87 -58.85
C PHE A 220 3.15 4.69 -58.11
N ASP A 221 2.48 3.56 -57.98
CA ASP A 221 3.05 2.30 -57.47
C ASP A 221 3.33 1.31 -58.62
N GLU A 222 3.97 0.19 -58.31
CA GLU A 222 4.30 -0.86 -59.31
C GLU A 222 3.07 -1.38 -60.10
N ASN A 223 1.85 -1.29 -59.54
CA ASN A 223 0.64 -1.79 -60.20
C ASN A 223 -0.03 -0.71 -61.07
N ASN A 224 0.20 0.56 -60.79
CA ASN A 224 -0.46 1.68 -61.46
C ASN A 224 0.52 2.58 -62.27
N TYR A 225 1.79 2.18 -62.35
CA TYR A 225 2.81 2.91 -63.10
C TYR A 225 2.46 3.00 -64.59
N PRO A 226 2.48 4.20 -65.21
CA PRO A 226 1.99 4.41 -66.56
C PRO A 226 3.04 4.03 -67.62
N TYR A 227 3.39 2.74 -67.71
CA TYR A 227 4.42 2.23 -68.64
C TYR A 227 4.23 2.62 -70.11
N ASN A 228 2.98 2.86 -70.53
CA ASN A 228 2.61 3.14 -71.92
C ASN A 228 2.41 4.65 -72.22
N ASP A 229 2.49 5.54 -71.22
CA ASP A 229 2.30 6.99 -71.39
C ASP A 229 3.65 7.70 -71.21
N THR A 230 4.35 7.93 -72.32
CA THR A 230 5.69 8.54 -72.36
C THR A 230 5.71 10.02 -71.98
N ALA A 231 4.55 10.66 -71.75
CA ALA A 231 4.49 12.04 -71.30
C ALA A 231 4.73 12.21 -69.80
N TRP A 232 4.71 11.13 -69.01
CA TRP A 232 5.12 11.16 -67.60
C TRP A 232 6.63 11.00 -67.49
N VAL A 233 7.30 12.01 -66.94
CA VAL A 233 8.75 12.00 -66.70
C VAL A 233 9.01 11.60 -65.25
N PHE A 234 9.82 10.56 -65.06
CA PHE A 234 10.26 10.12 -63.73
C PHE A 234 11.09 11.21 -63.03
N VAL A 235 10.77 11.50 -61.77
CA VAL A 235 11.48 12.48 -60.94
C VAL A 235 12.25 11.79 -59.82
N ASP A 236 11.58 10.96 -59.03
CA ASP A 236 12.16 10.32 -57.85
C ASP A 236 11.42 9.03 -57.48
N THR A 237 12.08 8.16 -56.71
CA THR A 237 11.49 6.91 -56.20
C THR A 237 11.49 6.95 -54.68
N LYS A 238 10.32 6.74 -54.09
CA LYS A 238 10.14 6.56 -52.65
C LYS A 238 9.87 5.09 -52.36
N GLN A 239 10.75 4.44 -51.61
CA GLN A 239 10.52 3.08 -51.10
C GLN A 239 10.03 3.13 -49.65
N GLU A 240 8.86 2.55 -49.40
CA GLU A 240 8.30 2.40 -48.05
C GLU A 240 8.30 0.93 -47.63
N ILE A 241 8.79 0.62 -46.42
CA ILE A 241 8.76 -0.74 -45.89
C ILE A 241 7.32 -1.08 -45.49
N VAL A 242 6.70 -2.05 -46.17
CA VAL A 242 5.32 -2.50 -45.92
C VAL A 242 5.27 -3.54 -44.81
N GLU A 243 6.20 -4.49 -44.84
CA GLU A 243 6.33 -5.56 -43.85
C GLU A 243 7.83 -5.74 -43.58
N LYS A 244 8.28 -5.37 -42.36
CA LYS A 244 9.69 -5.51 -41.98
C LYS A 244 10.03 -7.01 -41.85
N GLY A 245 11.01 -7.47 -42.62
CA GLY A 245 11.50 -8.84 -42.61
C GLY A 245 12.43 -9.11 -41.44
N TYR A 246 13.02 -10.31 -41.43
CA TYR A 246 14.07 -10.64 -40.46
C TYR A 246 15.35 -9.91 -40.80
N GLU A 247 15.87 -9.18 -39.82
CA GLU A 247 17.15 -8.48 -39.88
C GLU A 247 18.16 -9.26 -39.05
N PRO A 248 19.35 -9.61 -39.58
CA PRO A 248 20.33 -10.37 -38.83
C PRO A 248 20.82 -9.57 -37.62
N ILE A 249 21.16 -10.31 -36.56
CA ILE A 249 21.57 -9.75 -35.26
C ILE A 249 22.80 -8.86 -35.43
N ILE A 250 23.70 -9.24 -36.35
CA ILE A 250 24.84 -8.44 -36.79
C ILE A 250 24.70 -8.19 -38.28
N HIS A 251 24.68 -6.94 -38.73
CA HIS A 251 24.57 -6.58 -40.15
C HIS A 251 25.72 -5.67 -40.63
N ASP A 252 26.29 -4.84 -39.75
CA ASP A 252 27.27 -3.81 -40.14
C ASP A 252 28.74 -4.23 -39.94
N PHE A 253 29.01 -5.52 -39.67
CA PHE A 253 30.37 -5.99 -39.44
C PHE A 253 31.07 -6.33 -40.75
N SER A 254 32.08 -5.54 -41.09
CA SER A 254 32.98 -5.80 -42.22
C SER A 254 34.42 -5.47 -41.84
N ILE A 255 35.37 -6.24 -42.35
CA ILE A 255 36.80 -6.02 -42.19
C ILE A 255 37.38 -5.83 -43.58
N THR A 256 37.82 -4.61 -43.88
CA THR A 256 38.33 -4.25 -45.20
C THR A 256 39.80 -3.90 -45.12
N ASN A 257 40.57 -4.35 -46.10
CA ASN A 257 41.94 -3.88 -46.28
C ASN A 257 41.91 -2.62 -47.13
N GLU A 258 42.22 -1.47 -46.54
CA GLU A 258 42.18 -0.18 -47.24
C GLU A 258 43.22 -0.08 -48.37
N GLN A 259 44.33 -0.82 -48.28
CA GLN A 259 45.37 -0.80 -49.31
C GLN A 259 44.98 -1.60 -50.56
N THR A 260 44.23 -2.70 -50.40
CA THR A 260 43.84 -3.58 -51.50
C THR A 260 42.37 -3.44 -51.91
N GLY A 261 41.52 -2.86 -51.06
CA GLY A 261 40.07 -2.81 -51.21
C GLY A 261 39.37 -4.15 -50.95
N GLU A 262 40.09 -5.16 -50.46
CA GLU A 262 39.58 -6.51 -50.26
C GLU A 262 38.76 -6.62 -48.96
N ASP A 263 37.60 -7.30 -49.03
CA ASP A 263 36.81 -7.68 -47.86
C ASP A 263 37.35 -8.99 -47.27
N LEU A 264 37.96 -8.90 -46.09
CA LEU A 264 38.60 -9.99 -45.37
C LEU A 264 37.67 -10.62 -44.32
N THR A 265 36.41 -10.20 -44.24
CA THR A 265 35.49 -10.60 -43.15
C THR A 265 35.31 -12.11 -43.07
N GLU A 266 34.95 -12.75 -44.18
CA GLU A 266 34.74 -14.20 -44.21
C GLU A 266 36.06 -14.94 -43.97
N GLN A 267 37.16 -14.47 -44.56
CA GLN A 267 38.48 -15.08 -44.39
C GLN A 267 38.93 -15.07 -42.93
N ILE A 268 38.74 -13.95 -42.21
CA ILE A 268 39.17 -13.82 -40.81
C ILE A 268 38.24 -14.61 -39.88
N LEU A 269 36.92 -14.53 -40.09
CA LEU A 269 35.95 -15.19 -39.20
C LEU A 269 35.88 -16.72 -39.40
N SER A 270 36.24 -17.23 -40.59
CA SER A 270 36.24 -18.67 -40.89
C SER A 270 37.53 -19.39 -40.51
N LYS A 271 38.55 -18.68 -40.02
CA LYS A 271 39.82 -19.29 -39.59
C LYS A 271 39.61 -20.37 -38.54
N ASP A 272 40.21 -21.52 -38.78
CA ASP A 272 40.25 -22.63 -37.82
C ASP A 272 41.33 -22.35 -36.77
N GLY A 273 40.92 -21.91 -35.57
CA GLY A 273 41.83 -21.60 -34.47
C GLY A 273 41.46 -20.34 -33.70
N TYR A 274 42.42 -19.86 -32.90
CA TYR A 274 42.30 -18.63 -32.14
C TYR A 274 42.66 -17.41 -33.00
N THR A 275 41.86 -16.35 -32.87
CA THR A 275 42.13 -15.05 -33.51
C THR A 275 41.94 -13.94 -32.49
N PHE A 276 42.98 -13.15 -32.26
CA PHE A 276 42.92 -11.91 -31.50
C PHE A 276 42.51 -10.75 -32.42
N LEU A 277 41.53 -9.96 -31.97
CA LEU A 277 41.16 -8.71 -32.59
C LEU A 277 41.36 -7.57 -31.60
N LEU A 278 42.31 -6.68 -31.88
CA LEU A 278 42.47 -5.43 -31.15
C LEU A 278 41.52 -4.40 -31.76
N ILE A 279 40.43 -4.10 -31.06
CA ILE A 279 39.39 -3.18 -31.51
C ILE A 279 39.70 -1.78 -30.98
N ALA A 280 40.03 -0.86 -31.88
CA ALA A 280 40.32 0.53 -31.55
C ALA A 280 39.50 1.45 -32.46
N PRO A 281 38.26 1.84 -32.07
CA PRO A 281 37.39 2.63 -32.93
C PRO A 281 38.08 3.85 -33.54
N PHE A 282 38.85 4.59 -32.72
CA PHE A 282 39.64 5.73 -33.14
C PHE A 282 41.01 5.74 -32.43
N LEU A 283 42.08 5.48 -33.16
CA LEU A 283 43.46 5.45 -32.65
C LEU A 283 43.94 6.83 -32.17
N GLU A 284 43.40 7.93 -32.71
CA GLU A 284 43.80 9.30 -32.36
C GLU A 284 43.52 9.65 -30.88
N VAL A 285 42.59 8.92 -30.25
CA VAL A 285 42.19 9.10 -28.84
C VAL A 285 42.21 7.79 -28.07
N ALA A 286 42.90 6.77 -28.61
CA ALA A 286 43.05 5.47 -27.96
C ALA A 286 44.01 5.57 -26.76
N GLN A 287 43.71 4.81 -25.71
CA GLN A 287 44.54 4.73 -24.51
C GLN A 287 45.80 3.91 -24.80
N ASP A 288 46.97 4.50 -24.59
CA ASP A 288 48.28 3.92 -24.88
C ASP A 288 48.93 3.24 -23.66
N ARG A 289 48.40 3.43 -22.44
CA ARG A 289 49.03 2.98 -21.18
C ARG A 289 49.50 1.52 -21.15
N ASN A 290 48.78 0.61 -21.79
CA ASN A 290 49.02 -0.84 -21.74
C ASN A 290 49.59 -1.39 -23.06
N PHE A 291 50.24 -0.55 -23.87
CA PHE A 291 50.79 -0.95 -25.17
C PHE A 291 51.78 -2.13 -25.07
N GLY A 292 52.57 -2.20 -23.99
CA GLY A 292 53.53 -3.29 -23.79
C GLY A 292 52.88 -4.66 -23.62
N ASP A 293 51.75 -4.73 -22.93
CA ASP A 293 50.99 -5.98 -22.79
C ASP A 293 50.35 -6.39 -24.14
N ILE A 294 49.84 -5.42 -24.91
CA ILE A 294 49.28 -5.67 -26.25
C ILE A 294 50.36 -6.24 -27.19
N GLU A 295 51.56 -5.66 -27.19
CA GLU A 295 52.67 -6.14 -27.99
C GLU A 295 53.13 -7.53 -27.55
N GLY A 296 53.19 -7.78 -26.24
CA GLY A 296 53.49 -9.11 -25.72
C GLY A 296 52.46 -10.17 -26.12
N ILE A 297 51.17 -9.81 -26.20
CA ILE A 297 50.12 -10.70 -26.73
C ILE A 297 50.33 -10.95 -28.23
N TYR A 298 50.73 -9.94 -29.00
CA TYR A 298 51.01 -10.09 -30.42
C TYR A 298 52.19 -11.05 -30.67
N GLU A 299 53.30 -10.89 -29.93
CA GLU A 299 54.44 -11.80 -30.03
C GLU A 299 54.06 -13.22 -29.57
N TYR A 300 53.33 -13.37 -28.46
CA TYR A 300 52.80 -14.66 -28.03
C TYR A 300 51.90 -15.31 -29.11
N ALA A 301 51.05 -14.53 -29.77
CA ALA A 301 50.20 -15.02 -30.85
C ALA A 301 51.04 -15.51 -32.03
N LYS A 302 52.08 -14.78 -32.40
CA LYS A 302 53.02 -15.14 -33.47
C LYS A 302 53.79 -16.43 -33.15
N GLU A 303 54.31 -16.58 -31.93
CA GLU A 303 55.01 -17.78 -31.46
C GLU A 303 54.12 -19.04 -31.50
N ASN A 304 52.83 -18.89 -31.20
CA ASN A 304 51.88 -20.01 -31.15
C ASN A 304 51.05 -20.18 -32.44
N GLY A 305 51.33 -19.38 -33.48
CA GLY A 305 50.63 -19.46 -34.78
C GLY A 305 49.17 -18.97 -34.75
N TYR A 306 48.81 -18.12 -33.79
CA TYR A 306 47.49 -17.50 -33.71
C TYR A 306 47.44 -16.21 -34.54
N ALA A 307 46.26 -15.92 -35.11
CA ALA A 307 46.09 -14.69 -35.88
C ALA A 307 45.87 -13.48 -34.95
N PHE A 308 46.43 -12.32 -35.29
CA PHE A 308 46.24 -11.08 -34.55
C PHE A 308 46.03 -9.93 -35.54
N TYR A 309 44.95 -9.16 -35.35
CA TYR A 309 44.60 -8.04 -36.22
C TYR A 309 44.12 -6.83 -35.42
N GLY A 310 44.56 -5.63 -35.80
CA GLY A 310 43.99 -4.38 -35.32
C GLY A 310 42.82 -3.94 -36.21
N LEU A 311 41.67 -3.63 -35.63
CA LEU A 311 40.51 -3.09 -36.35
C LEU A 311 40.25 -1.64 -35.91
N THR A 312 40.19 -0.72 -36.87
CA THR A 312 39.99 0.70 -36.60
C THR A 312 39.17 1.39 -37.69
N SER A 313 38.60 2.56 -37.37
CA SER A 313 38.05 3.48 -38.37
C SER A 313 38.94 4.71 -38.62
N SER A 314 40.10 4.76 -37.96
CA SER A 314 41.10 5.80 -38.16
C SER A 314 41.77 5.68 -39.52
N THR A 315 42.14 6.83 -40.07
CA THR A 315 42.89 6.90 -41.33
C THR A 315 44.32 6.40 -41.16
N GLU A 316 45.03 6.16 -42.27
CA GLU A 316 46.46 5.80 -42.29
C GLU A 316 47.33 6.76 -41.44
N LYS A 317 46.97 8.05 -41.35
CA LYS A 317 47.65 9.00 -40.45
C LYS A 317 47.53 8.61 -38.98
N GLY A 318 46.35 8.22 -38.54
CA GLY A 318 46.09 7.79 -37.17
C GLY A 318 46.80 6.46 -36.86
N ILE A 319 46.79 5.53 -37.82
CA ILE A 319 47.52 4.26 -37.73
C ILE A 319 49.02 4.50 -37.62
N LYS A 320 49.60 5.34 -38.48
CA LYS A 320 51.03 5.67 -38.43
C LYS A 320 51.39 6.32 -37.10
N HIS A 321 50.60 7.27 -36.63
CA HIS A 321 50.84 7.91 -35.34
C HIS A 321 50.82 6.88 -34.19
N TRP A 322 49.86 5.96 -34.20
CA TRP A 322 49.78 4.88 -33.22
C TRP A 322 51.02 3.98 -33.24
N ARG A 323 51.50 3.58 -34.43
CA ARG A 323 52.74 2.82 -34.59
C ARG A 323 53.95 3.59 -34.06
N ASP A 324 54.03 4.89 -34.33
CA ASP A 324 55.15 5.73 -33.88
C ASP A 324 55.21 5.84 -32.34
N ILE A 325 54.07 5.85 -31.64
CA ILE A 325 54.03 5.93 -30.17
C ILE A 325 54.10 4.57 -29.47
N THR A 326 53.55 3.51 -30.06
CA THR A 326 53.44 2.19 -29.39
C THR A 326 54.47 1.17 -29.88
N GLY A 327 55.05 1.36 -31.07
CA GLY A 327 55.87 0.34 -31.73
C GLY A 327 55.07 -0.79 -32.38
N ALA A 328 53.73 -0.66 -32.50
CA ALA A 328 52.86 -1.72 -33.00
C ALA A 328 53.27 -2.26 -34.39
N GLU A 329 53.65 -3.55 -34.45
CA GLU A 329 54.00 -4.24 -35.70
C GLU A 329 52.83 -5.03 -36.32
N TYR A 330 51.74 -5.22 -35.58
CA TYR A 330 50.58 -5.95 -36.06
C TYR A 330 49.84 -5.24 -37.22
N PRO A 331 49.21 -6.00 -38.13
CA PRO A 331 48.44 -5.44 -39.23
C PRO A 331 47.16 -4.75 -38.75
N PHE A 332 46.82 -3.63 -39.38
CA PHE A 332 45.56 -2.90 -39.18
C PHE A 332 44.63 -3.04 -40.38
N TYR A 333 43.34 -3.19 -40.12
CA TYR A 333 42.27 -3.21 -41.11
C TYR A 333 41.13 -2.28 -40.71
N THR A 334 40.34 -1.89 -41.71
CA THR A 334 39.33 -0.85 -41.59
C THR A 334 37.95 -1.47 -41.38
N THR A 335 37.25 -0.98 -40.37
CA THR A 335 35.86 -1.32 -40.02
C THR A 335 35.12 -0.06 -39.58
N ASP A 336 33.81 0.03 -39.82
CA ASP A 336 33.01 1.18 -39.40
C ASP A 336 33.14 1.48 -37.89
N GLY A 337 33.34 2.75 -37.54
CA GLY A 337 33.58 3.17 -36.17
C GLY A 337 32.37 2.99 -35.25
N THR A 338 31.15 3.08 -35.77
CA THR A 338 29.91 2.80 -35.03
C THR A 338 29.78 1.31 -34.72
N THR A 339 30.14 0.47 -35.69
CA THR A 339 30.25 -0.98 -35.49
C THR A 339 31.28 -1.30 -34.41
N LEU A 340 32.50 -0.74 -34.49
CA LEU A 340 33.56 -1.02 -33.51
C LEU A 340 33.18 -0.56 -32.09
N LYS A 341 32.52 0.60 -31.97
CA LYS A 341 31.96 1.06 -30.68
C LYS A 341 30.95 0.07 -30.11
N THR A 342 30.15 -0.57 -30.97
CA THR A 342 29.16 -1.58 -30.58
C THR A 342 29.82 -2.90 -30.17
N VAL A 343 30.89 -3.31 -30.87
CA VAL A 343 31.68 -4.50 -30.55
C VAL A 343 32.21 -4.45 -29.12
N ILE A 344 32.85 -3.35 -28.71
CA ILE A 344 33.41 -3.22 -27.37
C ILE A 344 33.38 -1.78 -26.84
N ARG A 345 33.09 -1.61 -25.54
CA ARG A 345 33.08 -0.30 -24.86
C ARG A 345 34.48 0.02 -24.33
N SER A 346 35.46 0.03 -25.22
CA SER A 346 36.86 0.30 -24.89
C SER A 346 37.60 0.82 -26.12
N ASN A 347 38.63 1.64 -25.92
CA ASN A 347 39.47 2.15 -26.99
C ASN A 347 40.95 2.27 -26.52
N PRO A 348 41.81 1.28 -26.83
CA PRO A 348 41.52 0.04 -27.54
C PRO A 348 40.84 -1.00 -26.63
N GLY A 349 40.31 -2.09 -27.17
CA GLY A 349 39.81 -3.24 -26.42
C GLY A 349 40.20 -4.53 -27.13
N LEU A 350 40.41 -5.62 -26.39
CA LEU A 350 40.87 -6.87 -26.97
C LEU A 350 39.73 -7.88 -27.03
N LEU A 351 39.57 -8.54 -28.17
CA LEU A 351 38.66 -9.67 -28.38
C LEU A 351 39.48 -10.92 -28.68
N LEU A 352 39.06 -12.04 -28.12
CA LEU A 352 39.56 -13.36 -28.51
C LEU A 352 38.42 -14.17 -29.13
N LEU A 353 38.66 -14.61 -30.36
CA LEU A 353 37.76 -15.46 -31.12
C LEU A 353 38.31 -16.89 -31.17
N TYR A 354 37.40 -17.87 -31.14
CA TYR A 354 37.68 -19.26 -31.52
C TYR A 354 36.64 -19.70 -32.55
N LYS A 355 37.08 -19.98 -33.78
CA LYS A 355 36.18 -20.37 -34.90
C LYS A 355 35.04 -19.38 -35.13
N GLY A 356 35.35 -18.08 -35.11
CA GLY A 356 34.39 -16.98 -35.25
C GLY A 356 33.49 -16.73 -34.03
N THR A 357 33.62 -17.50 -32.95
CA THR A 357 32.91 -17.31 -31.68
C THR A 357 33.71 -16.45 -30.73
N ILE A 358 33.11 -15.41 -30.17
CA ILE A 358 33.73 -14.56 -29.16
C ILE A 358 33.82 -15.36 -27.86
N ILE A 359 35.03 -15.79 -27.49
CA ILE A 359 35.24 -16.54 -26.25
C ILE A 359 35.65 -15.62 -25.10
N ASN A 360 36.29 -14.49 -25.38
CA ASN A 360 36.67 -13.55 -24.32
C ASN A 360 36.82 -12.10 -24.83
N LYS A 361 36.69 -11.13 -23.92
CA LYS A 361 36.73 -9.69 -24.19
C LYS A 361 37.36 -8.95 -23.02
N TRP A 362 38.21 -7.97 -23.31
CA TRP A 362 38.89 -7.16 -22.30
C TRP A 362 38.83 -5.66 -22.61
N ASN A 363 38.53 -4.88 -21.58
CA ASN A 363 38.74 -3.43 -21.60
C ASN A 363 40.26 -3.16 -21.64
N HIS A 364 40.66 -1.97 -22.10
CA HIS A 364 42.06 -1.56 -22.11
C HIS A 364 42.74 -1.72 -20.74
N ASN A 365 42.01 -1.51 -19.63
CA ASN A 365 42.55 -1.65 -18.27
C ASN A 365 42.69 -3.11 -17.80
N ASP A 366 42.05 -4.06 -18.48
CA ASP A 366 41.93 -5.46 -18.07
C ASP A 366 42.62 -6.42 -19.05
N ILE A 367 43.46 -5.90 -19.94
CA ILE A 367 44.18 -6.70 -20.94
C ILE A 367 45.05 -7.75 -20.21
N PRO A 368 45.06 -9.03 -20.66
CA PRO A 368 45.90 -10.06 -20.07
C PRO A 368 47.36 -9.65 -20.08
N LYS A 369 48.04 -9.88 -18.97
CA LYS A 369 49.47 -9.59 -18.89
C LYS A 369 50.28 -10.69 -19.53
N VAL A 370 51.48 -10.33 -20.00
CA VAL A 370 52.40 -11.29 -20.65
C VAL A 370 52.73 -12.48 -19.75
N GLU A 371 52.79 -12.29 -18.42
CA GLU A 371 53.09 -13.39 -17.49
C GLU A 371 51.97 -14.44 -17.41
N GLU A 372 50.74 -14.08 -17.79
CA GLU A 372 49.60 -15.00 -17.83
C GLU A 372 49.61 -15.88 -19.11
N LEU A 373 50.43 -15.54 -20.10
CA LEU A 373 50.53 -16.18 -21.41
C LEU A 373 51.68 -17.19 -21.49
N ASN A 374 51.75 -18.10 -20.52
CA ASN A 374 52.88 -19.03 -20.36
C ASN A 374 52.66 -20.43 -20.99
N ALA A 375 51.52 -20.66 -21.63
CA ALA A 375 51.18 -21.91 -22.30
C ALA A 375 50.23 -21.65 -23.49
N PRO A 376 50.01 -22.59 -24.42
CA PRO A 376 49.02 -22.45 -25.48
C PRO A 376 47.60 -22.14 -24.95
N LEU A 377 46.82 -21.32 -25.66
CA LEU A 377 45.50 -20.84 -25.22
C LEU A 377 44.53 -21.98 -24.85
N SER A 378 44.62 -23.13 -25.50
CA SER A 378 43.80 -24.31 -25.19
C SER A 378 44.06 -24.93 -23.81
N LEU A 379 45.13 -24.53 -23.12
CA LEU A 379 45.46 -24.97 -21.76
C LEU A 379 45.24 -23.86 -20.73
N LEU A 380 45.13 -22.61 -21.19
CA LEU A 380 44.93 -21.45 -20.33
C LEU A 380 43.44 -21.18 -20.11
N THR A 381 43.11 -20.62 -18.94
CA THR A 381 41.74 -20.22 -18.59
C THR A 381 41.22 -19.11 -19.52
N ILE A 382 42.10 -18.21 -19.96
CA ILE A 382 41.74 -17.08 -20.85
C ILE A 382 41.31 -17.52 -22.25
N GLY A 383 41.77 -18.70 -22.71
CA GLY A 383 41.44 -19.28 -24.01
C GLY A 383 40.12 -20.03 -24.03
N HIS A 384 39.38 -20.03 -22.92
CA HIS A 384 38.05 -20.60 -22.81
C HIS A 384 37.03 -19.52 -22.47
N GLU A 385 35.76 -19.79 -22.76
CA GLU A 385 34.68 -18.92 -22.32
C GLU A 385 34.72 -18.80 -20.78
N PRO A 386 34.79 -17.59 -20.22
CA PRO A 386 34.93 -17.42 -18.79
C PRO A 386 33.75 -18.05 -18.05
N GLU A 387 34.02 -18.83 -17.00
CA GLU A 387 33.01 -19.35 -16.05
C GLU A 387 32.36 -18.24 -15.18
N SER A 388 32.28 -17.02 -15.70
CA SER A 388 31.54 -15.92 -15.09
C SER A 388 30.04 -16.19 -15.26
N SER A 389 29.52 -17.09 -14.42
CA SER A 389 28.09 -17.36 -14.37
C SER A 389 27.36 -16.03 -14.15
N THR A 390 26.37 -15.75 -15.00
CA THR A 390 25.39 -14.66 -14.80
C THR A 390 24.91 -14.62 -13.34
N TRP A 391 24.84 -15.79 -12.69
CA TRP A 391 24.55 -15.93 -11.27
C TRP A 391 25.56 -15.24 -10.34
N LYS A 392 26.87 -15.36 -10.58
CA LYS A 392 27.90 -14.65 -9.78
C LYS A 392 27.70 -13.14 -9.87
N LYS A 393 27.44 -12.61 -11.07
CA LYS A 393 27.18 -11.18 -11.30
C LYS A 393 25.91 -10.70 -10.58
N ILE A 394 24.83 -11.48 -10.70
CA ILE A 394 23.57 -11.23 -9.96
C ILE A 394 23.82 -11.28 -8.45
N LEU A 395 24.56 -12.28 -7.96
CA LEU A 395 24.90 -12.43 -6.55
C LEU A 395 25.70 -11.23 -6.04
N THR A 396 26.67 -10.71 -6.80
CA THR A 396 27.40 -9.48 -6.46
C THR A 396 26.44 -8.31 -6.31
N ILE A 397 25.49 -8.10 -7.24
CA ILE A 397 24.49 -7.03 -7.11
C ILE A 397 23.59 -7.26 -5.89
N VAL A 398 23.17 -8.50 -5.64
CA VAL A 398 22.38 -8.85 -4.46
C VAL A 398 23.14 -8.53 -3.19
N LEU A 399 24.40 -8.94 -3.06
CA LEU A 399 25.21 -8.73 -1.87
C LEU A 399 25.64 -7.28 -1.67
N CYS A 400 25.98 -6.57 -2.74
CA CYS A 400 26.48 -5.19 -2.67
C CYS A 400 25.35 -4.15 -2.58
N TYR A 401 24.15 -4.45 -3.06
CA TYR A 401 23.05 -3.48 -3.10
C TYR A 401 21.77 -3.96 -2.40
N LEU A 402 21.19 -5.07 -2.86
CA LEU A 402 19.87 -5.49 -2.37
C LEU A 402 19.90 -5.91 -0.90
N LEU A 403 20.90 -6.68 -0.48
CA LEU A 403 21.05 -7.17 0.88
C LEU A 403 21.26 -6.01 1.87
N PRO A 404 22.22 -5.07 1.67
CA PRO A 404 22.35 -3.89 2.52
C PRO A 404 21.07 -3.05 2.60
N LEU A 405 20.37 -2.87 1.48
CA LEU A 405 19.12 -2.12 1.43
C LEU A 405 17.99 -2.83 2.19
N VAL A 406 17.87 -4.15 2.05
CA VAL A 406 16.89 -4.96 2.80
C VAL A 406 17.21 -4.98 4.29
N LEU A 407 18.49 -5.13 4.66
CA LEU A 407 18.95 -5.06 6.04
C LEU A 407 18.65 -3.68 6.65
N LEU A 408 18.85 -2.60 5.90
CA LEU A 408 18.46 -1.25 6.32
C LEU A 408 16.96 -1.15 6.57
N ILE A 409 16.12 -1.71 5.69
CA ILE A 409 14.66 -1.73 5.87
C ILE A 409 14.31 -2.51 7.14
N ILE A 410 14.86 -3.71 7.34
CA ILE A 410 14.60 -4.54 8.52
C ILE A 410 15.03 -3.83 9.80
N ALA A 411 16.25 -3.29 9.83
CA ALA A 411 16.78 -2.56 10.98
C ALA A 411 15.94 -1.31 11.30
N ASP A 412 15.52 -0.56 10.28
CA ASP A 412 14.64 0.60 10.45
C ASP A 412 13.25 0.21 10.97
N ARG A 413 12.67 -0.90 10.49
CA ARG A 413 11.38 -1.41 11.00
C ARG A 413 11.51 -1.88 12.45
N PHE A 414 12.58 -2.59 12.78
CA PHE A 414 12.86 -3.03 14.14
C PHE A 414 13.10 -1.84 15.08
N TRP A 415 13.80 -0.80 14.62
CA TRP A 415 14.00 0.42 15.41
C TRP A 415 12.72 1.24 15.57
N ALA A 416 11.91 1.37 14.51
CA ALA A 416 10.60 2.01 14.59
C ALA A 416 9.67 1.27 15.55
N TRP A 417 9.71 -0.07 15.53
CA TRP A 417 8.95 -0.92 16.44
C TRP A 417 9.44 -0.77 17.89
N THR A 418 10.74 -0.86 18.16
CA THR A 418 11.28 -0.64 19.52
C THR A 418 11.00 0.77 20.03
N LYS A 419 11.07 1.80 19.19
CA LYS A 419 10.67 3.17 19.57
C LYS A 419 9.16 3.26 19.84
N TRP A 420 8.33 2.56 19.07
CA TRP A 420 6.89 2.46 19.33
C TRP A 420 6.60 1.71 20.63
N VAL A 421 7.31 0.60 20.92
CA VAL A 421 7.20 -0.14 22.19
C VAL A 421 7.62 0.75 23.35
N LYS A 422 8.78 1.41 23.29
CA LYS A 422 9.23 2.36 24.32
C LYS A 422 8.25 3.51 24.51
N LYS A 423 7.70 4.07 23.43
CA LYS A 423 6.69 5.15 23.51
C LYS A 423 5.37 4.63 24.05
N ARG A 424 5.00 3.38 23.76
CA ARG A 424 3.82 2.71 24.32
C ARG A 424 4.02 2.42 25.80
N GLU A 425 5.19 1.96 26.22
CA GLU A 425 5.55 1.79 27.63
C GLU A 425 5.59 3.13 28.36
N GLN A 426 6.18 4.17 27.78
CA GLN A 426 6.14 5.53 28.31
C GLN A 426 4.71 6.04 28.39
N TRP A 427 3.88 5.85 27.35
CA TRP A 427 2.48 6.21 27.38
C TRP A 427 1.70 5.40 28.42
N ILE A 428 2.01 4.11 28.61
CA ILE A 428 1.41 3.28 29.67
C ILE A 428 1.84 3.81 31.03
N LYS A 429 3.12 4.11 31.26
CA LYS A 429 3.64 4.70 32.50
C LYS A 429 3.08 6.10 32.76
N GLU A 430 3.00 6.94 31.74
CA GLU A 430 2.37 8.26 31.80
C GLU A 430 0.87 8.12 32.02
N LYS A 431 0.21 7.12 31.44
CA LYS A 431 -1.20 6.81 31.68
C LYS A 431 -1.41 6.27 33.08
N GLU A 432 -0.54 5.41 33.61
CA GLU A 432 -0.55 4.92 34.98
C GLU A 432 -0.30 6.05 35.96
N GLN A 433 0.72 6.89 35.73
CA GLN A 433 0.98 8.10 36.51
C GLN A 433 -0.16 9.11 36.37
N TRP A 434 -0.77 9.26 35.20
CA TRP A 434 -1.94 10.10 34.98
C TRP A 434 -3.16 9.51 35.68
N LEU A 435 -3.33 8.18 35.70
CA LEU A 435 -4.39 7.48 36.42
C LEU A 435 -4.20 7.64 37.92
N VAL A 436 -2.99 7.45 38.46
CA VAL A 436 -2.65 7.67 39.87
C VAL A 436 -2.79 9.14 40.24
N LYS A 437 -2.30 10.07 39.40
CA LYS A 437 -2.43 11.51 39.61
C LYS A 437 -3.86 11.99 39.42
N ASN A 438 -4.67 11.35 38.57
CA ASN A 438 -6.10 11.57 38.46
C ASN A 438 -6.89 10.88 39.55
N GLU A 439 -6.39 9.82 40.14
CA GLU A 439 -6.98 9.18 41.31
C GLU A 439 -6.70 10.03 42.54
N GLN A 440 -5.51 10.62 42.66
CA GLN A 440 -5.16 11.63 43.67
C GLN A 440 -5.87 12.96 43.40
N LYS A 441 -5.97 13.44 42.16
CA LYS A 441 -6.80 14.59 41.79
C LYS A 441 -8.28 14.28 41.95
N ARG A 442 -8.75 13.06 41.69
CA ARG A 442 -10.14 12.64 41.97
C ARG A 442 -10.37 12.53 43.45
N LYS A 443 -9.44 12.06 44.26
CA LYS A 443 -9.53 12.07 45.73
C LYS A 443 -9.55 13.50 46.26
N LEU A 444 -8.69 14.38 45.75
CA LEU A 444 -8.65 15.81 46.10
C LEU A 444 -9.88 16.58 45.57
N TYR A 445 -10.36 16.24 44.37
CA TYR A 445 -11.55 16.78 43.74
C TYR A 445 -12.83 16.15 44.31
N GLN A 446 -12.82 14.95 44.87
CA GLN A 446 -13.92 14.34 45.64
C GLN A 446 -13.98 14.91 47.05
N LEU A 447 -12.82 15.24 47.63
CA LEU A 447 -12.72 16.03 48.86
C LEU A 447 -13.25 17.47 48.66
N LEU A 448 -12.95 18.10 47.51
CA LEU A 448 -13.41 19.46 47.16
C LEU A 448 -14.84 19.50 46.56
N LYS A 449 -15.27 18.45 45.86
CA LYS A 449 -16.62 18.23 45.31
C LYS A 449 -17.46 17.36 46.26
N ARG A 450 -17.21 17.44 47.57
CA ARG A 450 -18.25 17.21 48.59
C ARG A 450 -19.25 18.38 48.55
N LYS A 451 -19.91 18.53 47.39
CA LYS A 451 -21.09 19.39 47.22
C LYS A 451 -21.96 18.75 46.14
N ARG A 452 -22.88 17.91 46.63
CA ARG A 452 -24.06 17.26 46.00
C ARG A 452 -23.83 16.42 44.74
N ASN A 453 -23.73 15.10 44.91
CA ASN A 453 -24.35 14.17 43.95
C ASN A 453 -25.87 14.23 44.17
N MET A 454 -26.66 14.26 43.09
CA MET A 454 -28.12 14.10 43.15
C MET A 454 -28.48 12.78 42.51
N ARG A 455 -29.39 12.03 43.15
CA ARG A 455 -29.99 10.78 42.64
C ARG A 455 -30.53 10.95 41.23
N LYS A 456 -30.39 9.91 40.41
CA LYS A 456 -30.94 9.90 39.05
C LYS A 456 -32.45 9.76 39.12
N LYS A 457 -33.14 10.63 38.40
CA LYS A 457 -34.58 10.58 38.24
C LYS A 457 -34.90 9.64 37.08
N ILE A 458 -35.75 8.64 37.28
CA ILE A 458 -36.03 7.60 36.27
C ILE A 458 -37.54 7.35 36.13
N VAL A 459 -38.05 7.38 34.91
CA VAL A 459 -39.41 6.91 34.61
C VAL A 459 -39.32 5.73 33.66
N ALA A 460 -39.70 4.54 34.15
CA ALA A 460 -39.68 3.29 33.41
C ALA A 460 -41.10 2.84 33.08
N GLY A 461 -41.44 2.61 31.81
CA GLY A 461 -42.73 2.05 31.40
C GLY A 461 -42.65 0.53 31.29
N ASN A 462 -43.47 -0.20 32.03
CA ASN A 462 -43.63 -1.65 31.92
C ASN A 462 -44.91 -1.93 31.13
N TRP A 463 -44.78 -2.33 29.87
CA TRP A 463 -45.94 -2.58 28.99
C TRP A 463 -46.70 -3.84 29.37
N LYS A 464 -46.06 -4.77 30.07
CA LYS A 464 -46.59 -6.09 30.38
C LYS A 464 -47.01 -6.80 29.09
N MET A 465 -47.89 -7.79 29.20
CA MET A 465 -48.40 -8.54 28.05
C MET A 465 -49.46 -7.76 27.25
N ASN A 466 -49.07 -6.61 26.66
CA ASN A 466 -49.91 -5.75 25.82
C ASN A 466 -49.22 -5.43 24.49
N GLU A 467 -50.01 -4.90 23.54
CA GLU A 467 -49.63 -4.51 22.19
C GLU A 467 -49.17 -5.67 21.28
N THR A 468 -49.70 -5.72 20.06
CA THR A 468 -49.09 -6.49 18.97
C THR A 468 -47.76 -5.88 18.56
N LEU A 469 -46.97 -6.59 17.74
CA LEU A 469 -45.67 -6.07 17.30
C LEU A 469 -45.76 -4.71 16.61
N GLN A 470 -46.77 -4.53 15.75
CA GLN A 470 -46.96 -3.29 15.01
C GLN A 470 -47.40 -2.15 15.92
N GLU A 471 -48.33 -2.42 16.85
CA GLU A 471 -48.79 -1.43 17.83
C GLU A 471 -47.65 -1.00 18.77
N GLY A 472 -46.85 -1.96 19.26
CA GLY A 472 -45.69 -1.66 20.11
C GLY A 472 -44.63 -0.81 19.41
N VAL A 473 -44.32 -1.09 18.14
CA VAL A 473 -43.40 -0.25 17.35
C VAL A 473 -43.97 1.14 17.10
N ALA A 474 -45.28 1.25 16.84
CA ALA A 474 -45.96 2.54 16.67
C ALA A 474 -45.90 3.37 17.96
N LEU A 475 -46.24 2.77 19.10
CA LEU A 475 -46.19 3.41 20.42
C LEU A 475 -44.77 3.85 20.78
N ALA A 476 -43.75 3.01 20.58
CA ALA A 476 -42.35 3.38 20.82
C ALA A 476 -41.91 4.56 19.94
N THR A 477 -42.32 4.57 18.67
CA THR A 477 -42.02 5.66 17.73
C THR A 477 -42.70 6.96 18.19
N GLU A 478 -43.97 6.88 18.62
CA GLU A 478 -44.72 8.02 19.14
C GLU A 478 -44.04 8.61 20.38
N ILE A 479 -43.71 7.77 21.36
CA ILE A 479 -43.00 8.20 22.59
C ILE A 479 -41.66 8.84 22.24
N ASN A 480 -40.85 8.21 21.38
CA ASN A 480 -39.56 8.75 20.98
C ASN A 480 -39.69 10.12 20.30
N ASN A 481 -40.65 10.28 19.40
CA ASN A 481 -40.90 11.55 18.71
C ASN A 481 -41.36 12.64 19.68
N ALA A 482 -42.26 12.30 20.61
CA ALA A 482 -42.75 13.22 21.62
C ALA A 482 -41.61 13.73 22.53
N LEU A 483 -40.73 12.83 22.96
CA LEU A 483 -39.56 13.18 23.79
C LEU A 483 -38.45 13.88 23.00
N LYS A 484 -38.37 13.65 21.69
CA LYS A 484 -37.41 14.34 20.84
C LYS A 484 -37.82 15.79 20.61
N ALA A 485 -39.12 16.03 20.46
CA ALA A 485 -39.70 17.36 20.38
C ALA A 485 -39.54 18.13 21.69
N ASP A 486 -39.68 17.45 22.83
CA ASP A 486 -39.62 18.05 24.15
C ASP A 486 -38.86 17.17 25.14
N LYS A 487 -37.53 17.42 25.23
CA LYS A 487 -36.58 16.55 25.93
C LYS A 487 -36.93 16.36 27.41
N PRO A 488 -36.85 15.12 27.93
CA PRO A 488 -37.11 14.84 29.34
C PRO A 488 -35.99 15.40 30.23
N ASN A 489 -36.32 15.66 31.50
CA ASN A 489 -35.35 16.04 32.56
C ASN A 489 -35.05 14.87 33.52
N CYS A 490 -35.29 13.65 33.04
CA CYS A 490 -35.09 12.39 33.74
C CYS A 490 -34.67 11.33 32.72
N ASP A 491 -34.12 10.22 33.20
CA ASP A 491 -33.88 9.04 32.38
C ASP A 491 -35.22 8.37 32.08
N VAL A 492 -35.46 8.02 30.81
CA VAL A 492 -36.68 7.33 30.37
C VAL A 492 -36.33 5.93 29.91
N VAL A 493 -37.02 4.92 30.43
CA VAL A 493 -36.87 3.51 30.03
C VAL A 493 -38.22 2.99 29.56
N ILE A 494 -38.25 2.23 28.47
CA ILE A 494 -39.42 1.45 28.05
C ILE A 494 -39.05 -0.02 28.10
N CYS A 495 -39.78 -0.80 28.89
CA CYS A 495 -39.67 -2.23 29.01
C CYS A 495 -40.82 -2.89 28.24
N THR A 496 -40.48 -3.72 27.26
CA THR A 496 -41.44 -4.30 26.31
C THR A 496 -41.47 -5.83 26.38
N PRO A 497 -42.56 -6.47 25.93
CA PRO A 497 -42.56 -7.89 25.58
C PRO A 497 -41.38 -8.28 24.70
N PHE A 498 -40.91 -9.52 24.84
CA PHE A 498 -39.75 -10.03 24.08
C PHE A 498 -39.90 -9.88 22.57
N ILE A 499 -41.12 -10.03 22.05
CA ILE A 499 -41.41 -9.95 20.62
C ILE A 499 -41.14 -8.57 20.03
N HIS A 500 -41.14 -7.51 20.85
CA HIS A 500 -40.95 -6.12 20.41
C HIS A 500 -39.50 -5.67 20.43
N LEU A 501 -38.66 -6.21 21.33
CA LEU A 501 -37.34 -5.68 21.69
C LEU A 501 -36.48 -5.28 20.48
N ALA A 502 -36.24 -6.21 19.55
CA ALA A 502 -35.36 -5.95 18.40
C ALA A 502 -35.95 -4.91 17.43
N SER A 503 -37.28 -4.84 17.31
CA SER A 503 -37.94 -3.89 16.40
C SER A 503 -38.02 -2.49 17.03
N VAL A 504 -38.33 -2.42 18.32
CA VAL A 504 -38.37 -1.17 19.08
C VAL A 504 -36.98 -0.54 19.18
N ALA A 505 -35.93 -1.34 19.36
CA ALA A 505 -34.55 -0.84 19.38
C ALA A 505 -34.17 -0.02 18.12
N ASN A 506 -34.76 -0.32 16.97
CA ASN A 506 -34.46 0.37 15.71
C ASN A 506 -35.16 1.73 15.57
N VAL A 507 -36.24 1.97 16.31
CA VAL A 507 -37.02 3.22 16.23
C VAL A 507 -36.74 4.19 17.38
N LEU A 508 -36.08 3.72 18.44
CA LEU A 508 -35.68 4.56 19.58
C LEU A 508 -34.33 5.26 19.33
N ASP A 509 -34.27 6.53 19.70
CA ASP A 509 -32.99 7.20 19.94
C ASP A 509 -32.48 6.79 21.32
N LYS A 510 -31.47 5.91 21.34
CA LYS A 510 -30.89 5.35 22.57
C LYS A 510 -30.34 6.40 23.54
N ASP A 511 -30.02 7.61 23.08
CA ASP A 511 -29.52 8.68 23.95
C ASP A 511 -30.68 9.45 24.63
N LEU A 512 -31.92 9.19 24.19
CA LEU A 512 -33.15 9.81 24.67
C LEU A 512 -34.04 8.82 25.44
N VAL A 513 -34.24 7.62 24.90
CA VAL A 513 -35.09 6.58 25.49
C VAL A 513 -34.31 5.26 25.54
N LYS A 514 -34.25 4.67 26.73
CA LYS A 514 -33.60 3.38 26.97
C LYS A 514 -34.58 2.24 26.77
N LEU A 515 -34.09 1.13 26.23
CA LEU A 515 -34.87 -0.08 26.05
C LEU A 515 -34.57 -1.09 27.17
N GLY A 516 -35.60 -1.73 27.68
CA GLY A 516 -35.49 -2.86 28.61
C GLY A 516 -36.39 -4.04 28.25
N ALA A 517 -36.09 -5.20 28.82
CA ALA A 517 -36.97 -6.36 28.79
C ALA A 517 -37.76 -6.50 30.09
N GLU A 518 -38.87 -7.23 30.04
CA GLU A 518 -39.74 -7.47 31.20
C GLU A 518 -39.30 -8.67 32.06
N ASP A 519 -38.41 -9.52 31.54
CA ASP A 519 -37.78 -10.63 32.26
C ASP A 519 -36.51 -11.12 31.52
N CYS A 520 -35.75 -12.02 32.13
CA CYS A 520 -34.81 -12.92 31.45
C CYS A 520 -34.65 -14.25 32.20
N ALA A 521 -34.22 -15.30 31.51
CA ALA A 521 -34.04 -16.64 32.08
C ALA A 521 -32.93 -16.70 33.15
N ASN A 522 -33.07 -17.62 34.11
CA ASN A 522 -32.03 -17.96 35.09
C ASN A 522 -30.96 -18.95 34.54
N LYS A 523 -30.88 -19.06 33.21
CA LYS A 523 -29.98 -19.97 32.51
C LYS A 523 -29.32 -19.23 31.35
N GLU A 524 -28.02 -19.44 31.15
CA GLU A 524 -27.27 -18.77 30.07
C GLU A 524 -27.77 -19.17 28.67
N LYS A 525 -28.04 -20.47 28.49
CA LYS A 525 -28.53 -21.12 27.26
C LYS A 525 -28.91 -22.58 27.57
N GLY A 526 -29.67 -23.23 26.69
CA GLY A 526 -29.92 -24.66 26.77
C GLY A 526 -31.33 -25.07 26.39
N ALA A 527 -31.74 -26.27 26.82
CA ALA A 527 -33.05 -26.86 26.58
C ALA A 527 -34.13 -26.26 27.51
N TYR A 528 -34.37 -24.95 27.39
CA TYR A 528 -35.35 -24.18 28.16
C TYR A 528 -36.35 -23.54 27.19
N THR A 529 -37.16 -24.37 26.54
CA THR A 529 -38.09 -23.95 25.49
C THR A 529 -39.06 -22.89 26.02
N GLY A 530 -39.10 -21.73 25.37
CA GLY A 530 -39.95 -20.60 25.75
C GLY A 530 -39.24 -19.51 26.54
N GLU A 531 -38.07 -19.80 27.12
CA GLU A 531 -37.28 -18.83 27.89
C GLU A 531 -36.36 -17.98 27.01
N VAL A 532 -36.11 -16.73 27.43
CA VAL A 532 -35.20 -15.79 26.75
C VAL A 532 -34.03 -15.46 27.66
N SER A 533 -32.81 -15.83 27.28
CA SER A 533 -31.63 -15.60 28.13
C SER A 533 -31.21 -14.13 28.19
N ALA A 534 -30.49 -13.74 29.25
CA ALA A 534 -29.94 -12.40 29.40
C ALA A 534 -29.06 -11.96 28.20
N ALA A 535 -28.31 -12.90 27.62
CA ALA A 535 -27.52 -12.65 26.41
C ALA A 535 -28.41 -12.36 25.18
N MET A 536 -29.53 -13.07 25.04
CA MET A 536 -30.50 -12.81 23.97
C MET A 536 -31.12 -11.42 24.14
N VAL A 537 -31.56 -11.06 25.36
CA VAL A 537 -32.06 -9.71 25.66
C VAL A 537 -31.03 -8.66 25.29
N LYS A 538 -29.78 -8.81 25.76
CA LYS A 538 -28.71 -7.85 25.46
C LYS A 538 -28.46 -7.68 23.96
N SER A 539 -28.56 -8.77 23.19
CA SER A 539 -28.30 -8.75 21.74
C SER A 539 -29.27 -7.89 20.95
N THR A 540 -30.47 -7.62 21.48
CA THR A 540 -31.47 -6.73 20.85
C THR A 540 -31.12 -5.24 20.93
N GLY A 541 -30.17 -4.87 21.81
CA GLY A 541 -29.87 -3.47 22.12
C GLY A 541 -30.45 -3.00 23.46
N ALA A 542 -31.19 -3.84 24.18
CA ALA A 542 -31.67 -3.54 25.52
C ALA A 542 -30.51 -3.22 26.49
N GLU A 543 -30.73 -2.21 27.34
CA GLU A 543 -29.81 -1.79 28.40
C GLU A 543 -30.32 -2.19 29.79
N TYR A 544 -31.62 -2.46 29.93
CA TYR A 544 -32.29 -2.76 31.19
C TYR A 544 -33.05 -4.08 31.15
N VAL A 545 -33.32 -4.66 32.32
CA VAL A 545 -34.25 -5.78 32.49
C VAL A 545 -34.99 -5.63 33.82
N ILE A 546 -36.30 -5.85 33.82
CA ILE A 546 -37.12 -5.96 35.02
C ILE A 546 -36.97 -7.39 35.56
N LEU A 547 -36.72 -7.54 36.86
CA LEU A 547 -36.66 -8.84 37.53
C LEU A 547 -37.42 -8.80 38.85
N GLY A 548 -38.08 -9.90 39.20
CA GLY A 548 -38.81 -10.01 40.46
C GLY A 548 -40.12 -9.22 40.49
N HIS A 549 -40.68 -8.86 39.33
CA HIS A 549 -41.99 -8.22 39.26
C HIS A 549 -43.05 -9.10 39.94
N SER A 550 -43.95 -8.47 40.71
CA SER A 550 -45.00 -9.14 41.49
C SER A 550 -45.77 -10.24 40.71
N GLU A 551 -46.19 -9.96 39.47
CA GLU A 551 -46.90 -10.93 38.61
C GLU A 551 -46.06 -12.19 38.32
N ARG A 552 -44.73 -12.07 38.21
CA ARG A 552 -43.83 -13.21 37.99
C ARG A 552 -43.67 -14.05 39.24
N ARG A 553 -43.59 -13.41 40.41
CA ARG A 553 -43.58 -14.10 41.71
C ARG A 553 -44.89 -14.85 41.95
N GLN A 554 -46.03 -14.21 41.69
CA GLN A 554 -47.35 -14.77 41.98
C GLN A 554 -47.81 -15.83 40.95
N TYR A 555 -47.69 -15.55 39.66
CA TYR A 555 -48.26 -16.42 38.62
C TYR A 555 -47.28 -17.48 38.13
N TYR A 556 -45.98 -17.20 38.22
CA TYR A 556 -44.93 -18.06 37.67
C TYR A 556 -43.96 -18.60 38.73
N GLY A 557 -44.19 -18.28 40.02
CA GLY A 557 -43.50 -18.91 41.14
C GLY A 557 -42.02 -18.54 41.28
N GLU A 558 -41.61 -17.35 40.87
CA GLU A 558 -40.21 -16.92 40.99
C GLU A 558 -39.80 -16.73 42.46
N THR A 559 -38.85 -17.55 42.91
CA THR A 559 -38.29 -17.49 44.27
C THR A 559 -37.05 -16.58 44.34
N ALA A 560 -36.61 -16.23 45.54
CA ALA A 560 -35.40 -15.43 45.76
C ALA A 560 -34.14 -16.08 45.13
N GLU A 561 -34.04 -17.41 45.15
CA GLU A 561 -32.92 -18.16 44.56
C GLU A 561 -32.93 -18.04 43.03
N ILE A 562 -34.10 -18.16 42.39
CA ILE A 562 -34.24 -17.99 40.94
C ILE A 562 -33.87 -16.56 40.56
N LEU A 563 -34.36 -15.57 41.32
CA LEU A 563 -34.10 -14.16 41.06
C LEU A 563 -32.64 -13.79 41.25
N LYS A 564 -31.97 -14.37 42.26
CA LYS A 564 -30.52 -14.24 42.43
C LYS A 564 -29.77 -14.68 41.18
N GLU A 565 -30.06 -15.88 40.64
CA GLU A 565 -29.44 -16.36 39.41
C GLU A 565 -29.71 -15.43 38.22
N LYS A 566 -30.95 -14.94 38.06
CA LYS A 566 -31.32 -14.00 37.00
C LYS A 566 -30.55 -12.68 37.09
N VAL A 567 -30.42 -12.12 38.29
CA VAL A 567 -29.69 -10.88 38.56
C VAL A 567 -28.22 -11.02 38.19
N GLU A 568 -27.57 -12.10 38.64
CA GLU A 568 -26.16 -12.36 38.33
C GLU A 568 -25.94 -12.48 36.81
N LEU A 569 -26.81 -13.21 36.10
CA LEU A 569 -26.74 -13.37 34.64
C LEU A 569 -27.01 -12.08 33.88
N ALA A 570 -27.98 -11.27 34.31
CA ALA A 570 -28.27 -9.97 33.71
C ALA A 570 -27.06 -9.03 33.82
N LEU A 571 -26.48 -8.92 35.02
CA LEU A 571 -25.30 -8.09 35.27
C LEU A 571 -24.07 -8.58 34.50
N ALA A 572 -23.84 -9.90 34.45
CA ALA A 572 -22.74 -10.51 33.70
C ALA A 572 -22.82 -10.20 32.19
N ASN A 573 -24.03 -10.03 31.65
CA ASN A 573 -24.28 -9.65 30.26
C ASN A 573 -24.36 -8.11 30.05
N GLY A 574 -24.06 -7.32 31.09
CA GLY A 574 -24.03 -5.86 31.00
C GLY A 574 -25.42 -5.23 30.85
N LEU A 575 -26.46 -5.87 31.37
CA LEU A 575 -27.77 -5.26 31.60
C LEU A 575 -27.80 -4.60 32.98
N LYS A 576 -28.56 -3.50 33.11
CA LYS A 576 -28.93 -2.94 34.40
C LYS A 576 -30.24 -3.57 34.86
N VAL A 577 -30.36 -3.83 36.16
CA VAL A 577 -31.53 -4.53 36.69
C VAL A 577 -32.45 -3.52 37.37
N ILE A 578 -33.73 -3.54 36.98
CA ILE A 578 -34.83 -2.92 37.73
C ILE A 578 -35.43 -4.03 38.58
N PHE A 579 -35.02 -4.13 39.84
CA PHE A 579 -35.41 -5.20 40.75
C PHE A 579 -36.67 -4.80 41.52
N CYS A 580 -37.72 -5.59 41.39
CA CYS A 580 -39.00 -5.31 42.03
C CYS A 580 -39.15 -6.05 43.37
N CYS A 581 -39.76 -5.36 44.33
CA CYS A 581 -40.04 -5.87 45.66
C CYS A 581 -41.33 -5.24 46.21
N GLY A 582 -42.02 -5.93 47.10
CA GLY A 582 -43.23 -5.40 47.71
C GLY A 582 -44.11 -6.47 48.34
N GLU A 583 -45.03 -6.01 49.18
CA GLU A 583 -45.86 -6.86 50.02
C GLU A 583 -47.29 -7.03 49.49
N THR A 584 -47.93 -8.14 49.85
CA THR A 584 -49.36 -8.37 49.60
C THR A 584 -50.26 -7.57 50.55
N LEU A 585 -51.58 -7.56 50.31
CA LEU A 585 -52.52 -6.88 51.19
C LEU A 585 -52.50 -7.49 52.60
N GLU A 586 -52.46 -8.82 52.68
CA GLU A 586 -52.45 -9.57 53.93
C GLU A 586 -51.19 -9.24 54.76
N GLU A 587 -50.05 -9.10 54.10
CA GLU A 587 -48.79 -8.73 54.73
C GLU A 587 -48.79 -7.28 55.23
N ARG A 588 -49.40 -6.35 54.46
CA ARG A 588 -49.57 -4.95 54.86
C ARG A 588 -50.51 -4.83 56.06
N GLU A 589 -51.65 -5.52 56.04
CA GLU A 589 -52.61 -5.54 57.16
C GLU A 589 -52.02 -6.19 58.41
N ALA A 590 -51.07 -7.12 58.25
CA ALA A 590 -50.28 -7.70 59.34
C ALA A 590 -49.09 -6.84 59.80
N ASN A 591 -48.88 -5.65 59.23
CA ASN A 591 -47.74 -4.77 59.49
C ASN A 591 -46.35 -5.40 59.19
N LYS A 592 -46.28 -6.31 58.22
CA LYS A 592 -45.06 -7.05 57.85
C LYS A 592 -44.32 -6.47 56.63
N GLN A 593 -44.79 -5.36 56.05
CA GLN A 593 -44.23 -4.77 54.83
C GLN A 593 -42.70 -4.62 54.87
N ASN A 594 -42.16 -4.16 56.01
CA ASN A 594 -40.73 -3.92 56.19
C ASN A 594 -39.92 -5.22 56.27
N GLU A 595 -40.49 -6.25 56.88
CA GLU A 595 -39.87 -7.58 57.01
C GLU A 595 -39.82 -8.27 55.64
N VAL A 596 -40.95 -8.24 54.92
CA VAL A 596 -41.10 -8.84 53.59
C VAL A 596 -40.12 -8.22 52.60
N VAL A 597 -40.15 -6.88 52.46
CA VAL A 597 -39.28 -6.18 51.50
C VAL A 597 -37.79 -6.38 51.85
N LYS A 598 -37.43 -6.38 53.13
CA LYS A 598 -36.04 -6.65 53.54
C LYS A 598 -35.63 -8.07 53.16
N ALA A 599 -36.47 -9.07 53.41
CA ALA A 599 -36.19 -10.46 53.08
C ALA A 599 -36.05 -10.67 51.55
N GLU A 600 -36.90 -10.05 50.74
CA GLU A 600 -36.81 -10.14 49.28
C GLU A 600 -35.48 -9.58 48.74
N LEU A 601 -35.04 -8.43 49.27
CA LEU A 601 -33.78 -7.79 48.87
C LEU A 601 -32.56 -8.57 49.38
N GLU A 602 -32.61 -9.07 50.61
CA GLU A 602 -31.56 -9.90 51.20
C GLU A 602 -31.34 -11.20 50.42
N GLY A 603 -32.42 -11.90 50.09
CA GLY A 603 -32.36 -13.17 49.35
C GLY A 603 -31.90 -13.01 47.91
N SER A 604 -32.18 -11.86 47.27
CA SER A 604 -32.07 -11.74 45.82
C SER A 604 -30.95 -10.82 45.33
N VAL A 605 -30.63 -9.72 46.04
CA VAL A 605 -29.70 -8.69 45.52
C VAL A 605 -28.62 -8.22 46.50
N PHE A 606 -28.78 -8.37 47.82
CA PHE A 606 -27.77 -7.92 48.80
C PHE A 606 -26.52 -8.82 48.90
N HIS A 607 -26.48 -9.92 48.14
CA HIS A 607 -25.27 -10.72 47.98
C HIS A 607 -24.24 -10.04 47.05
N LEU A 608 -24.67 -9.04 46.25
CA LEU A 608 -23.82 -8.35 45.29
C LEU A 608 -22.74 -7.51 45.97
N GLY A 609 -21.56 -7.43 45.37
CA GLY A 609 -20.53 -6.46 45.77
C GLY A 609 -20.87 -5.03 45.36
N ALA A 610 -20.23 -4.03 45.99
CA ALA A 610 -20.52 -2.61 45.78
C ALA A 610 -20.41 -2.14 44.32
N GLU A 611 -19.52 -2.73 43.51
CA GLU A 611 -19.40 -2.39 42.09
C GLU A 611 -20.56 -2.92 41.25
N ALA A 612 -21.04 -4.14 41.54
CA ALA A 612 -22.20 -4.72 40.87
C ALA A 612 -23.49 -3.99 41.27
N TRP A 613 -23.61 -3.60 42.55
CA TRP A 613 -24.73 -2.85 43.11
C TRP A 613 -25.05 -1.55 42.35
N LYS A 614 -24.03 -0.86 41.80
CA LYS A 614 -24.22 0.38 41.01
C LYS A 614 -25.11 0.23 39.78
N ASN A 615 -25.38 -1.00 39.35
CA ASN A 615 -26.24 -1.32 38.21
C ASN A 615 -27.64 -1.82 38.63
N ILE A 616 -27.97 -1.74 39.92
CA ILE A 616 -29.28 -2.07 40.48
C ILE A 616 -30.10 -0.79 40.64
N ILE A 617 -31.34 -0.84 40.17
CA ILE A 617 -32.42 0.10 40.46
C ILE A 617 -33.48 -0.68 41.21
N LEU A 618 -34.02 -0.13 42.28
CA LEU A 618 -35.09 -0.78 43.04
C LEU A 618 -36.45 -0.22 42.61
N ALA A 619 -37.45 -1.07 42.46
CA ALA A 619 -38.84 -0.68 42.26
C ALA A 619 -39.68 -1.27 43.38
N TYR A 620 -40.28 -0.39 44.20
CA TYR A 620 -41.20 -0.80 45.26
C TYR A 620 -42.63 -0.86 44.71
N GLU A 621 -43.21 -2.05 44.74
CA GLU A 621 -44.51 -2.37 44.19
C GLU A 621 -45.47 -2.79 45.32
N PRO A 622 -46.27 -1.87 45.91
CA PRO A 622 -47.31 -2.29 46.84
C PRO A 622 -48.34 -3.14 46.08
N ILE A 623 -48.27 -4.47 46.21
CA ILE A 623 -48.98 -5.43 45.34
C ILE A 623 -50.49 -5.19 45.43
N TRP A 624 -50.98 -4.84 46.61
CA TRP A 624 -52.36 -4.49 46.90
C TRP A 624 -52.88 -3.25 46.15
N ALA A 625 -52.00 -2.42 45.59
CA ALA A 625 -52.32 -1.21 44.82
C ALA A 625 -52.12 -1.37 43.30
N ILE A 626 -51.72 -2.55 42.81
CA ILE A 626 -51.51 -2.82 41.39
C ILE A 626 -52.83 -3.27 40.76
N GLY A 627 -53.36 -2.50 39.80
CA GLY A 627 -54.56 -2.90 39.04
C GLY A 627 -55.89 -2.93 39.84
N THR A 628 -55.86 -2.66 41.14
CA THR A 628 -57.03 -2.77 42.04
C THR A 628 -57.86 -1.49 42.16
N GLY A 629 -57.39 -0.38 41.58
CA GLY A 629 -58.00 0.95 41.71
C GLY A 629 -57.79 1.62 43.08
N LYS A 630 -57.28 0.89 44.08
CA LYS A 630 -56.77 1.46 45.34
C LYS A 630 -55.35 1.95 45.09
N THR A 631 -55.05 3.19 45.47
CA THR A 631 -53.72 3.79 45.30
C THR A 631 -53.12 4.05 46.66
N ALA A 632 -51.86 3.64 46.88
CA ALA A 632 -51.15 4.02 48.09
C ALA A 632 -51.01 5.55 48.14
N THR A 633 -51.15 6.15 49.31
CA THR A 633 -50.92 7.59 49.44
C THR A 633 -49.46 7.90 49.19
N SER A 634 -49.16 9.15 48.81
CA SER A 634 -47.78 9.58 48.60
C SER A 634 -46.92 9.43 49.87
N ASP A 635 -47.53 9.52 51.06
CA ASP A 635 -46.86 9.27 52.35
C ASP A 635 -46.57 7.79 52.57
N GLN A 636 -47.48 6.87 52.21
CA GLN A 636 -47.23 5.43 52.30
C GLN A 636 -46.11 4.98 51.35
N ALA A 637 -46.05 5.59 50.16
CA ALA A 637 -44.95 5.36 49.24
C ALA A 637 -43.62 5.88 49.81
N GLU A 638 -43.59 7.11 50.33
CA GLU A 638 -42.40 7.70 50.95
C GLU A 638 -41.91 6.88 52.16
N GLU A 639 -42.80 6.42 53.02
CA GLU A 639 -42.49 5.57 54.18
C GLU A 639 -41.66 4.35 53.74
N MET A 640 -42.12 3.63 52.73
CA MET A 640 -41.48 2.41 52.26
C MET A 640 -40.18 2.68 51.51
N LEU A 641 -40.14 3.69 50.64
CA LEU A 641 -38.91 4.02 49.93
C LEU A 641 -37.82 4.59 50.86
N ALA A 642 -38.20 5.33 51.91
CA ALA A 642 -37.28 5.76 52.96
C ALA A 642 -36.73 4.56 53.74
N TYR A 643 -37.57 3.58 54.08
CA TYR A 643 -37.14 2.35 54.72
C TYR A 643 -36.20 1.54 53.82
N ILE A 644 -36.53 1.32 52.55
CA ILE A 644 -35.67 0.63 51.57
C ILE A 644 -34.30 1.32 51.47
N ARG A 645 -34.28 2.66 51.38
CA ARG A 645 -33.02 3.41 51.35
C ARG A 645 -32.19 3.22 52.62
N SER A 646 -32.85 3.14 53.79
CA SER A 646 -32.18 2.92 55.07
C SER A 646 -31.47 1.56 55.14
N ILE A 647 -32.09 0.49 54.64
CA ILE A 647 -31.48 -0.85 54.62
C ILE A 647 -30.40 -0.98 53.55
N VAL A 648 -30.51 -0.26 52.43
CA VAL A 648 -29.41 -0.12 51.46
C VAL A 648 -28.23 0.61 52.11
N ALA A 649 -28.49 1.65 52.91
CA ALA A 649 -27.44 2.38 53.63
C ALA A 649 -26.77 1.53 54.72
N GLU A 650 -27.54 0.68 55.40
CA GLU A 650 -27.02 -0.30 56.36
C GLU A 650 -26.07 -1.28 55.67
N LYS A 651 -26.46 -1.80 54.50
CA LYS A 651 -25.69 -2.83 53.78
C LYS A 651 -24.47 -2.29 53.04
N TYR A 652 -24.63 -1.18 52.31
CA TYR A 652 -23.64 -0.66 51.36
C TYR A 652 -23.07 0.71 51.74
N GLY A 653 -23.53 1.29 52.84
CA GLY A 653 -23.15 2.62 53.28
C GLY A 653 -24.02 3.73 52.68
N LYS A 654 -24.02 4.88 53.36
CA LYS A 654 -24.85 6.05 53.00
C LYS A 654 -24.63 6.54 51.56
N GLU A 655 -23.39 6.49 51.07
CA GLU A 655 -23.06 6.94 49.72
C GLU A 655 -23.73 6.05 48.65
N ALA A 656 -23.67 4.72 48.81
CA ALA A 656 -24.33 3.80 47.90
C ALA A 656 -25.87 3.96 47.93
N ALA A 657 -26.44 4.22 49.12
CA ALA A 657 -27.87 4.47 49.26
C ALA A 657 -28.34 5.78 48.61
N GLU A 658 -27.50 6.83 48.64
CA GLU A 658 -27.76 8.10 47.95
C GLU A 658 -27.46 8.05 46.45
N ASP A 659 -26.74 7.04 45.96
CA ASP A 659 -26.56 6.83 44.51
C ASP A 659 -27.60 5.84 43.93
N THR A 660 -28.24 5.01 44.77
CA THR A 660 -29.27 4.05 44.35
C THR A 660 -30.59 4.76 44.07
N SER A 661 -31.11 4.60 42.85
CA SER A 661 -32.44 5.11 42.49
C SER A 661 -33.52 4.12 42.92
N ILE A 662 -34.54 4.62 43.62
CA ILE A 662 -35.68 3.82 44.10
C ILE A 662 -36.97 4.37 43.47
N LEU A 663 -37.65 3.52 42.71
CA LEU A 663 -38.84 3.85 41.93
C LEU A 663 -40.10 3.37 42.65
N TYR A 664 -41.18 4.13 42.50
CA TYR A 664 -42.51 3.71 42.94
C TYR A 664 -43.24 2.97 41.81
N GLY A 665 -43.64 1.73 42.05
CA GLY A 665 -44.32 0.84 41.09
C GLY A 665 -45.82 0.67 41.29
N GLY A 666 -46.44 1.42 42.22
CA GLY A 666 -47.90 1.43 42.37
C GLY A 666 -48.63 2.24 41.29
N SER A 667 -49.93 2.51 41.48
CA SER A 667 -50.78 3.22 40.51
C SER A 667 -50.41 4.70 40.31
N CYS A 668 -49.33 4.95 39.57
CA CYS A 668 -48.85 6.27 39.18
C CYS A 668 -49.48 6.71 37.84
N LYS A 669 -50.05 7.91 37.83
CA LYS A 669 -50.74 8.54 36.70
C LYS A 669 -50.20 9.97 36.55
N ALA A 670 -50.39 10.58 35.38
CA ALA A 670 -49.96 11.96 35.14
C ALA A 670 -50.49 12.96 36.19
N SER A 671 -51.70 12.73 36.72
CA SER A 671 -52.34 13.60 37.70
C SER A 671 -51.75 13.53 39.12
N ASN A 672 -51.15 12.40 39.53
CA ASN A 672 -50.59 12.23 40.89
C ASN A 672 -49.05 12.15 40.90
N ALA A 673 -48.41 12.00 39.74
CA ALA A 673 -46.95 11.95 39.61
C ALA A 673 -46.22 13.17 40.22
N PRO A 674 -46.70 14.43 40.08
CA PRO A 674 -46.03 15.58 40.71
C PRO A 674 -45.96 15.49 42.23
N GLU A 675 -47.02 14.98 42.88
CA GLU A 675 -47.05 14.81 44.33
C GLU A 675 -46.11 13.68 44.76
N LEU A 676 -46.17 12.52 44.09
CA LEU A 676 -45.29 11.38 44.35
C LEU A 676 -43.81 11.76 44.16
N PHE A 677 -43.46 12.40 43.04
CA PHE A 677 -42.08 12.77 42.72
C PHE A 677 -41.55 13.96 43.54
N SER A 678 -42.42 14.62 44.32
CA SER A 678 -42.00 15.63 45.30
C SER A 678 -41.45 15.01 46.58
N LYS A 679 -41.73 13.73 46.85
CA LYS A 679 -41.31 13.06 48.09
C LYS A 679 -39.80 12.82 48.12
N PRO A 680 -39.15 12.94 49.29
CA PRO A 680 -37.70 12.90 49.39
C PRO A 680 -37.04 11.62 48.90
N ASN A 681 -37.67 10.45 49.01
CA ASN A 681 -37.04 9.17 48.68
C ASN A 681 -37.57 8.53 47.40
N ILE A 682 -38.51 9.19 46.70
CA ILE A 682 -39.06 8.75 45.42
C ILE A 682 -38.22 9.34 44.27
N ASP A 683 -37.43 8.49 43.61
CA ASP A 683 -36.57 8.88 42.48
C ASP A 683 -37.26 8.68 41.12
N GLY A 684 -38.52 8.24 41.11
CA GLY A 684 -39.35 8.15 39.91
C GLY A 684 -40.32 6.99 39.99
N GLY A 685 -40.65 6.38 38.85
CA GLY A 685 -41.72 5.38 38.80
C GLY A 685 -41.51 4.24 37.81
N LEU A 686 -42.03 3.07 38.16
CA LEU A 686 -42.23 1.92 37.27
C LEU A 686 -43.72 1.88 36.88
N ILE A 687 -44.03 2.29 35.66
CA ILE A 687 -45.37 2.67 35.21
C ILE A 687 -45.99 1.52 34.42
N GLY A 688 -47.10 0.97 34.91
CA GLY A 688 -47.89 -0.04 34.19
C GLY A 688 -48.77 0.57 33.09
N GLY A 689 -50.10 0.46 33.21
CA GLY A 689 -51.04 0.80 32.13
C GLY A 689 -50.95 2.24 31.58
N ALA A 690 -50.50 3.22 32.37
CA ALA A 690 -50.31 4.59 31.87
C ALA A 690 -49.12 4.71 30.89
N SER A 691 -48.26 3.70 30.78
CA SER A 691 -47.17 3.65 29.80
C SER A 691 -47.60 3.20 28.40
N LEU A 692 -48.83 2.69 28.25
CA LEU A 692 -49.40 2.21 26.98
C LEU A 692 -49.99 3.33 26.11
N LYS A 693 -49.97 4.58 26.60
CA LYS A 693 -50.38 5.76 25.84
C LYS A 693 -49.30 6.82 25.94
N ALA A 694 -48.78 7.26 24.79
CA ALA A 694 -47.65 8.18 24.76
C ALA A 694 -47.92 9.50 25.51
N ALA A 695 -49.14 10.03 25.42
CA ALA A 695 -49.55 11.25 26.13
C ALA A 695 -49.54 11.08 27.66
N ASP A 696 -50.09 9.98 28.18
CA ASP A 696 -50.15 9.70 29.61
C ASP A 696 -48.75 9.45 30.18
N PHE A 697 -47.93 8.68 29.44
CA PHE A 697 -46.54 8.41 29.82
C PHE A 697 -45.69 9.69 29.81
N LYS A 698 -45.84 10.52 28.77
CA LYS A 698 -45.18 11.82 28.68
C LYS A 698 -45.62 12.73 29.85
N GLY A 699 -46.90 12.75 30.20
CA GLY A 699 -47.38 13.53 31.34
C GLY A 699 -46.71 13.15 32.66
N ILE A 700 -46.42 11.86 32.87
CA ILE A 700 -45.66 11.39 34.04
C ILE A 700 -44.18 11.80 33.93
N ILE A 701 -43.56 11.67 32.76
CA ILE A 701 -42.17 12.11 32.51
C ILE A 701 -42.01 13.61 32.78
N ASP A 702 -42.98 14.41 32.35
CA ASP A 702 -42.98 15.86 32.49
C ASP A 702 -43.18 16.31 33.96
N ALA A 703 -43.62 15.43 34.87
CA ALA A 703 -43.68 15.74 36.30
C ALA A 703 -42.27 16.06 36.89
N TRP A 704 -41.19 15.71 36.18
CA TRP A 704 -39.83 16.12 36.53
C TRP A 704 -39.37 17.46 35.94
N LYS A 705 -40.13 18.04 35.02
CA LYS A 705 -39.92 19.39 34.50
C LYS A 705 -40.49 20.38 35.52
N LYS A 706 -39.63 21.22 36.06
CA LYS A 706 -40.02 22.33 36.94
C LYS A 706 -40.29 23.56 36.11
#